data_AF-A0A347WB01-F1
#
_entry.id   AF-A0A347WB01-F1
#
_cell.length_a   1.000
_cell.length_b   1.000
_cell.length_c   1.000
_cell.angle_alpha   90.00
_cell.angle_beta   90.00
_cell.angle_gamma   90.00
#
_symmetry.space_group_name_H-M   'P 1'
#
loop_
_entity.id
_entity.type
_entity.pdbx_description
1 polymer ?
#
loop_
_entity_poly.entity_id
_entity_poly.type
_entity_poly.pdbx_seq_one_letter_code
_entity_poly.pdbx_strand_id
1 'polypeptide(L)'
;MLQLLFITAYDMCRFLSHLRTFLPARTIIRDVPENGAYDTLFEYIISVPNLFKTMSYPSGVGQNNEIKRFFQEYEMPRTPRPPVVPDAGILSCRQMLTAALGMALGMGPGMAAGNDNVPATSTAAPATSHTTNQPAAPKVERMTVTSQHVVGTQPGGGLIREEDAAKSVSTIGTDFMRKQAPSATAFDMVSLLPGANVSSSDPLGFSPQTNISVRGLGGDSLGYVLEGMPLNDIAYYNGYPGQFADTENYQSVSLEQGSADLDSPVLNAAGGLMNLSFRDPSTRAGGYADVSYGSYNTNRQFLRLETGQIGHTGIRGFVSYSHGYTDNWRGPGHDERQHIDFKFLREWGAGNRVSVLGTWNTMVASYYPPVDKADWQAEGPHGAANNLAATYNPNDAAGGTDYWALYRQPERIFYVAAPARLTLADRLHLKLTPYAQWSYGNDPGGTTMGETGMFSGASPAGVPDADAVVRANWTQTSYRSGFNAALDWQVANHDLVFGYWYDYSDDSEHQPFTAVNGSGYAPDIWVDRISRTVLLPDGQQLDAGSYHMISQTNALYVGDRMHFLNHRLMVDVGFKEVMLDRHGTTTSAGVQTAAGSNAATPLPRIAIRYRITPRHMVFFNTTTNFRTPDESALFGGVTASGITTQLKNEYSVSEELGYRYSGNLIIGSLTLFNYDFTNREIQTLLNVNGAQVDSTINGGGQTSRGVDVEIGLKPWHHFAPYLSGEYLHATIDSDIPSTSGMLATRGKTAVESPTLQASAGLSYDDGHFFGIASVHYTGRQYSTFMNDERMPDHTTGNLAIGYRMDDHAFLSHPEFRMNFVNITNQHYLSGVATPTLTAADGPQYYVGGGLAVLFTAASGF
;
A
#
# COMPACT_ATOMS: atom_id res chain seq x y z
N MET A 1 3.68 -33.70 21.97
CA MET A 1 3.79 -32.36 21.33
C MET A 1 4.84 -32.31 20.19
N LEU A 2 5.19 -33.46 19.59
CA LEU A 2 5.97 -33.56 18.33
C LEU A 2 5.13 -34.23 17.21
N GLN A 3 3.80 -34.30 17.39
CA GLN A 3 2.82 -34.83 16.45
C GLN A 3 1.84 -33.75 15.91
N LEU A 4 2.02 -32.48 16.31
CA LEU A 4 1.24 -31.34 15.81
C LEU A 4 1.89 -30.62 14.61
N LEU A 5 3.03 -31.11 14.13
CA LEU A 5 3.75 -30.57 12.96
C LEU A 5 3.50 -31.36 11.67
N PHE A 6 2.57 -32.33 11.67
CA PHE A 6 2.26 -33.16 10.51
C PHE A 6 0.82 -33.08 9.99
N ILE A 7 0.00 -32.16 10.52
CA ILE A 7 -1.41 -32.00 10.07
C ILE A 7 -1.64 -30.74 9.20
N THR A 8 -0.62 -29.90 9.00
CA THR A 8 -0.68 -28.75 8.07
C THR A 8 -0.01 -29.00 6.71
N ALA A 9 0.13 -30.27 6.31
CA ALA A 9 0.57 -30.68 4.97
C ALA A 9 -0.43 -31.61 4.24
N TYR A 10 -1.57 -31.94 4.86
CA TYR A 10 -2.51 -32.90 4.29
C TYR A 10 -3.53 -32.27 3.33
N ASP A 11 -3.72 -30.95 3.34
CA ASP A 11 -4.58 -30.23 2.38
C ASP A 11 -3.82 -29.53 1.23
N MET A 12 -2.48 -29.49 1.26
CA MET A 12 -1.67 -29.03 0.12
C MET A 12 -1.51 -30.09 -0.98
N CYS A 13 -1.78 -31.37 -0.69
CA CYS A 13 -1.73 -32.46 -1.68
C CYS A 13 -3.02 -32.63 -2.50
N ARG A 14 -4.10 -31.91 -2.20
CA ARG A 14 -5.32 -31.89 -3.03
C ARG A 14 -5.30 -30.83 -4.14
N PHE A 15 -4.34 -29.91 -4.13
CA PHE A 15 -4.16 -28.92 -5.19
C PHE A 15 -3.30 -29.45 -6.36
N LEU A 16 -2.65 -30.61 -6.22
CA LEU A 16 -1.79 -31.22 -7.25
C LEU A 16 -2.40 -32.45 -7.95
N SER A 17 -3.70 -32.74 -7.81
CA SER A 17 -4.31 -33.95 -8.38
C SER A 17 -5.07 -33.74 -9.70
N HIS A 18 -4.86 -32.64 -10.43
CA HIS A 18 -5.43 -32.41 -11.78
C HIS A 18 -4.49 -32.84 -12.92
N LEU A 19 -3.83 -34.00 -12.80
CA LEU A 19 -3.09 -34.64 -13.89
C LEU A 19 -3.07 -36.17 -13.72
N ARG A 20 -4.13 -36.84 -14.23
CA ARG A 20 -4.14 -38.15 -14.95
C ARG A 20 -5.50 -38.85 -14.83
N THR A 21 -6.03 -39.31 -15.97
CA THR A 21 -7.20 -40.20 -16.08
C THR A 21 -6.90 -41.46 -16.92
N PHE A 22 -7.78 -42.47 -16.79
CA PHE A 22 -7.93 -43.81 -17.43
C PHE A 22 -7.20 -44.98 -16.70
N LEU A 23 -7.81 -46.12 -16.26
CA LEU A 23 -9.00 -46.93 -16.63
C LEU A 23 -9.36 -47.98 -15.49
N PRO A 24 -10.38 -48.89 -15.55
CA PRO A 24 -11.57 -48.92 -14.64
C PRO A 24 -11.80 -50.22 -13.79
N ALA A 25 -12.76 -50.21 -12.83
CA ALA A 25 -13.89 -51.18 -12.67
C ALA A 25 -14.52 -51.33 -11.24
N ARG A 26 -15.85 -51.08 -11.19
CA ARG A 26 -17.02 -51.67 -10.45
C ARG A 26 -16.96 -52.32 -9.03
N THR A 27 -17.72 -51.70 -8.10
CA THR A 27 -18.95 -52.12 -7.36
C THR A 27 -19.08 -53.44 -6.52
N ILE A 28 -19.59 -53.33 -5.25
CA ILE A 28 -20.76 -54.03 -4.58
C ILE A 28 -20.56 -54.44 -3.06
N ILE A 29 -21.33 -53.77 -2.16
CA ILE A 29 -22.22 -54.18 -1.00
C ILE A 29 -21.81 -55.26 0.06
N ARG A 30 -21.91 -54.95 1.39
CA ARG A 30 -22.79 -55.60 2.45
C ARG A 30 -22.55 -55.19 3.93
N ASP A 31 -23.62 -55.41 4.72
CA ASP A 31 -24.06 -54.94 6.06
C ASP A 31 -23.40 -55.50 7.37
N VAL A 32 -23.31 -54.65 8.43
CA VAL A 32 -23.86 -54.71 9.85
C VAL A 32 -23.57 -55.95 10.78
N PRO A 33 -23.64 -55.97 12.16
CA PRO A 33 -23.69 -54.97 13.29
C PRO A 33 -22.80 -55.20 14.57
N GLU A 34 -22.78 -54.17 15.45
CA GLU A 34 -22.90 -54.10 16.94
C GLU A 34 -21.99 -54.78 18.01
N ASN A 35 -21.61 -53.91 18.97
CA ASN A 35 -21.43 -54.04 20.44
C ASN A 35 -20.10 -54.47 21.09
N GLY A 36 -19.56 -53.57 21.92
CA GLY A 36 -18.54 -53.84 22.95
C GLY A 36 -17.95 -52.56 23.58
N ALA A 37 -18.47 -52.12 24.73
CA ALA A 37 -18.05 -50.94 25.49
C ALA A 37 -16.74 -51.14 26.29
N TYR A 38 -15.93 -50.07 26.46
CA TYR A 38 -15.55 -49.42 27.73
C TYR A 38 -14.44 -48.37 27.51
N ASP A 39 -14.81 -47.10 27.76
CA ASP A 39 -14.14 -46.10 28.60
C ASP A 39 -12.61 -45.96 28.60
N THR A 40 -12.09 -44.80 28.16
CA THR A 40 -11.07 -43.97 28.85
C THR A 40 -10.70 -42.69 28.07
N LEU A 41 -11.08 -41.53 28.63
CA LEU A 41 -10.32 -40.28 28.84
C LEU A 41 -9.41 -39.65 27.72
N PHE A 42 -9.66 -38.33 27.54
CA PHE A 42 -8.86 -37.25 26.93
C PHE A 42 -9.00 -36.96 25.41
N GLU A 43 -9.97 -36.11 25.07
CA GLU A 43 -9.83 -35.14 23.97
C GLU A 43 -9.63 -33.73 24.56
N TYR A 44 -8.43 -33.17 24.40
CA TYR A 44 -8.16 -31.74 24.51
C TYR A 44 -8.39 -31.13 23.12
N ILE A 45 -9.57 -30.58 22.89
CA ILE A 45 -9.79 -29.62 21.80
C ILE A 45 -9.51 -28.24 22.38
N ILE A 46 -8.32 -27.69 22.09
CA ILE A 46 -8.04 -26.27 22.34
C ILE A 46 -8.64 -25.49 21.18
N SER A 47 -9.85 -24.98 21.37
CA SER A 47 -10.45 -23.98 20.51
C SER A 47 -10.32 -22.60 21.19
N VAL A 48 -9.68 -21.65 20.51
CA VAL A 48 -9.54 -20.22 20.90
C VAL A 48 -10.87 -19.52 21.31
N PRO A 49 -12.09 -19.93 20.88
CA PRO A 49 -13.34 -19.29 21.31
C PRO A 49 -13.69 -19.40 22.80
N ASN A 50 -13.03 -20.27 23.58
CA ASN A 50 -13.34 -20.40 25.02
C ASN A 50 -12.58 -19.40 25.92
N LEU A 51 -11.62 -18.64 25.39
CA LEU A 51 -10.91 -17.62 26.18
C LEU A 51 -11.77 -16.38 26.48
N PHE A 52 -12.84 -16.15 25.71
CA PHE A 52 -13.67 -14.95 25.79
C PHE A 52 -15.04 -15.16 26.46
N LYS A 53 -15.30 -16.35 27.03
CA LYS A 53 -16.61 -16.68 27.62
C LYS A 53 -16.79 -16.30 29.10
N THR A 54 -15.77 -15.69 29.74
CA THR A 54 -15.80 -15.35 31.18
C THR A 54 -15.84 -13.87 31.51
N MET A 55 -16.06 -12.98 30.53
CA MET A 55 -16.36 -11.57 30.81
C MET A 55 -17.87 -11.31 30.72
N SER A 56 -18.48 -11.14 31.88
CA SER A 56 -19.88 -10.71 32.02
C SER A 56 -20.01 -9.28 31.50
N TYR A 57 -20.69 -9.09 30.36
CA TYR A 57 -21.04 -7.75 29.86
C TYR A 57 -22.36 -7.26 30.49
N PRO A 58 -22.49 -5.96 30.83
CA PRO A 58 -23.76 -5.35 31.18
C PRO A 58 -24.70 -5.33 29.97
N SER A 59 -25.97 -5.63 30.20
CA SER A 59 -27.02 -5.68 29.18
C SER A 59 -27.31 -4.30 28.56
N GLY A 60 -27.06 -4.14 27.25
CA GLY A 60 -27.57 -3.00 26.49
C GLY A 60 -26.72 -2.51 25.31
N VAL A 61 -26.22 -3.38 24.43
CA VAL A 61 -25.68 -3.00 23.09
C VAL A 61 -25.99 -4.14 22.10
N GLY A 62 -26.44 -3.78 20.89
CA GLY A 62 -26.94 -4.69 19.85
C GLY A 62 -25.89 -5.68 19.32
N GLN A 63 -26.37 -6.86 18.92
CA GLN A 63 -25.55 -7.97 18.43
C GLN A 63 -25.02 -7.70 17.01
N ASN A 64 -23.70 -7.59 16.86
CA ASN A 64 -23.00 -7.79 15.59
C ASN A 64 -22.14 -9.06 15.70
N ASN A 65 -22.49 -10.11 14.96
CA ASN A 65 -21.83 -11.43 14.96
C ASN A 65 -21.20 -11.73 13.59
N GLU A 66 -20.39 -10.81 13.05
CA GLU A 66 -19.80 -10.99 11.70
C GLU A 66 -18.68 -12.04 11.66
N ILE A 67 -17.89 -12.20 12.73
CA ILE A 67 -16.79 -13.18 12.79
C ILE A 67 -17.28 -14.63 12.76
N LYS A 68 -18.48 -14.92 13.30
CA LYS A 68 -19.09 -16.25 13.22
C LYS A 68 -19.61 -16.58 11.83
N ARG A 69 -19.94 -15.56 11.04
CA ARG A 69 -20.56 -15.71 9.71
C ARG A 69 -19.55 -16.13 8.65
N PHE A 70 -18.32 -15.65 8.76
CA PHE A 70 -17.20 -16.04 7.88
C PHE A 70 -16.97 -17.57 7.84
N PHE A 71 -17.17 -18.27 8.96
CA PHE A 71 -16.92 -19.71 9.06
C PHE A 71 -18.16 -20.61 8.89
N GLN A 72 -19.37 -20.04 8.73
CA GLN A 72 -20.62 -20.83 8.76
C GLN A 72 -21.45 -20.81 7.46
N GLU A 73 -21.20 -19.93 6.47
CA GLU A 73 -22.12 -19.77 5.32
C GLU A 73 -21.53 -20.03 3.90
N TYR A 74 -20.27 -20.45 3.73
CA TYR A 74 -19.71 -20.79 2.39
C TYR A 74 -19.68 -22.31 2.11
N GLU A 75 -20.76 -22.86 1.55
CA GLU A 75 -20.69 -24.07 0.70
C GLU A 75 -20.35 -23.66 -0.74
N MET A 76 -19.25 -24.19 -1.29
CA MET A 76 -18.84 -23.92 -2.67
C MET A 76 -19.90 -24.41 -3.70
N PRO A 77 -20.23 -23.63 -4.74
CA PRO A 77 -21.23 -23.99 -5.74
C PRO A 77 -20.77 -25.13 -6.68
N ARG A 78 -21.71 -26.00 -7.06
CA ARG A 78 -21.50 -27.11 -8.01
C ARG A 78 -21.49 -26.59 -9.45
N THR A 79 -20.47 -26.95 -10.22
CA THR A 79 -20.28 -26.55 -11.62
C THR A 79 -21.21 -27.27 -12.61
N PRO A 80 -21.65 -26.62 -13.73
CA PRO A 80 -22.46 -27.25 -14.77
C PRO A 80 -21.62 -28.04 -15.79
N ARG A 81 -22.22 -29.05 -16.44
CA ARG A 81 -21.56 -29.89 -17.47
C ARG A 81 -21.49 -29.20 -18.84
N PRO A 82 -20.36 -29.29 -19.57
CA PRO A 82 -20.25 -28.79 -20.95
C PRO A 82 -20.72 -29.81 -22.01
N PRO A 83 -21.04 -29.36 -23.25
CA PRO A 83 -21.55 -30.20 -24.34
C PRO A 83 -20.44 -30.91 -25.15
N VAL A 84 -20.81 -31.99 -25.84
CA VAL A 84 -19.92 -32.91 -26.58
C VAL A 84 -19.88 -32.56 -28.08
N VAL A 85 -18.68 -32.49 -28.68
CA VAL A 85 -18.43 -32.42 -30.14
C VAL A 85 -17.18 -33.28 -30.47
N PRO A 86 -17.11 -33.96 -31.65
CA PRO A 86 -16.32 -35.18 -31.81
C PRO A 86 -14.89 -35.02 -32.40
N ASP A 87 -14.13 -36.12 -32.24
CA ASP A 87 -12.70 -36.34 -32.44
C ASP A 87 -12.07 -35.96 -33.79
N ALA A 88 -10.83 -35.43 -33.73
CA ALA A 88 -9.83 -35.53 -34.79
C ALA A 88 -8.38 -35.52 -34.26
N GLY A 89 -7.63 -36.59 -34.55
CA GLY A 89 -6.18 -36.59 -34.89
C GLY A 89 -5.13 -36.34 -33.80
N ILE A 90 -4.58 -37.42 -33.23
CA ILE A 90 -3.45 -37.41 -32.27
C ILE A 90 -2.09 -37.37 -33.00
N LEU A 91 -1.24 -36.39 -32.66
CA LEU A 91 0.23 -36.49 -32.76
C LEU A 91 0.83 -36.45 -31.34
N SER A 92 1.68 -37.42 -31.00
CA SER A 92 2.10 -37.68 -29.61
C SER A 92 3.19 -36.73 -29.10
N CYS A 93 2.91 -36.08 -27.98
CA CYS A 93 3.81 -35.26 -27.16
C CYS A 93 4.84 -36.13 -26.39
N ARG A 94 5.81 -36.71 -27.12
CA ARG A 94 6.95 -37.42 -26.50
C ARG A 94 8.32 -37.00 -27.04
N GLN A 95 8.39 -35.93 -27.83
CA GLN A 95 9.64 -35.39 -28.37
C GLN A 95 9.90 -33.90 -28.08
N MET A 96 9.06 -33.21 -27.29
CA MET A 96 9.29 -31.80 -26.92
C MET A 96 9.75 -31.57 -25.47
N LEU A 97 9.83 -32.62 -24.64
CA LEU A 97 10.20 -32.48 -23.21
C LEU A 97 11.68 -32.80 -22.90
N THR A 98 12.55 -32.81 -23.90
CA THR A 98 14.00 -33.07 -23.74
C THR A 98 14.87 -31.86 -24.10
N ALA A 99 14.30 -30.67 -24.24
CA ALA A 99 15.02 -29.45 -24.65
C ALA A 99 15.09 -28.33 -23.58
N ALA A 100 14.39 -28.43 -22.45
CA ALA A 100 14.31 -27.33 -21.47
C ALA A 100 15.04 -27.56 -20.13
N LEU A 101 15.71 -28.70 -19.93
CA LEU A 101 16.46 -28.98 -18.69
C LEU A 101 17.99 -29.14 -18.89
N GLY A 102 18.52 -28.73 -20.05
CA GLY A 102 19.90 -29.02 -20.47
C GLY A 102 20.88 -27.85 -20.52
N MET A 103 20.56 -26.63 -20.05
CA MET A 103 21.42 -25.45 -20.26
C MET A 103 21.89 -24.71 -18.98
N ALA A 104 22.02 -25.37 -17.83
CA ALA A 104 22.47 -24.67 -16.61
C ALA A 104 23.73 -25.21 -15.91
N LEU A 105 24.29 -26.37 -16.25
CA LEU A 105 25.51 -26.86 -15.57
C LEU A 105 26.40 -27.64 -16.53
N GLY A 106 27.54 -27.05 -16.89
CA GLY A 106 28.54 -27.68 -17.75
C GLY A 106 29.95 -27.17 -17.47
N MET A 107 30.59 -27.68 -16.42
CA MET A 107 32.05 -27.89 -16.36
C MET A 107 32.32 -29.09 -15.44
N GLY A 108 32.73 -30.22 -16.02
CA GLY A 108 33.12 -31.41 -15.28
C GLY A 108 34.60 -31.41 -14.88
N PRO A 109 34.99 -32.37 -14.04
CA PRO A 109 36.18 -33.14 -14.39
C PRO A 109 35.97 -34.64 -14.20
N GLY A 110 36.45 -35.42 -15.17
CA GLY A 110 36.78 -36.82 -14.95
C GLY A 110 38.30 -36.96 -14.82
N MET A 111 38.78 -37.75 -13.87
CA MET A 111 39.65 -38.91 -14.15
C MET A 111 39.91 -39.71 -12.86
N ALA A 112 39.58 -41.01 -12.98
CA ALA A 112 40.29 -42.21 -12.52
C ALA A 112 40.59 -42.49 -11.03
N ALA A 113 40.24 -43.73 -10.69
CA ALA A 113 40.37 -44.40 -9.41
C ALA A 113 41.79 -44.91 -9.10
N GLY A 114 42.06 -45.08 -7.81
CA GLY A 114 43.15 -45.90 -7.27
C GLY A 114 42.93 -46.15 -5.78
N ASN A 115 42.59 -47.39 -5.42
CA ASN A 115 42.61 -47.89 -4.05
C ASN A 115 44.05 -47.93 -3.53
N ASP A 116 44.26 -47.65 -2.23
CA ASP A 116 45.07 -48.50 -1.35
C ASP A 116 44.88 -48.13 0.13
N ASN A 117 44.74 -49.17 0.95
CA ASN A 117 44.67 -49.13 2.42
C ASN A 117 46.09 -49.01 3.04
N VAL A 118 46.14 -48.55 4.30
CA VAL A 118 47.10 -48.88 5.42
C VAL A 118 47.67 -47.60 6.12
N PRO A 119 47.90 -47.61 7.47
CA PRO A 119 47.62 -46.47 8.35
C PRO A 119 48.84 -45.71 8.94
N ALA A 120 48.51 -44.53 9.49
CA ALA A 120 49.14 -43.71 10.53
C ALA A 120 50.62 -43.87 10.92
N THR A 121 51.37 -42.76 10.90
CA THR A 121 52.48 -42.53 11.84
C THR A 121 52.70 -41.03 12.10
N SER A 122 52.92 -40.70 13.37
CA SER A 122 53.20 -39.37 13.91
C SER A 122 54.68 -38.98 13.78
N THR A 123 54.97 -37.71 13.47
CA THR A 123 56.21 -37.02 13.90
C THR A 123 55.99 -35.51 13.99
N ALA A 124 56.54 -34.90 15.05
CA ALA A 124 56.40 -33.51 15.41
C ALA A 124 57.45 -32.58 14.76
N ALA A 125 56.97 -31.36 14.41
CA ALA A 125 57.57 -29.99 14.34
C ALA A 125 59.06 -29.76 13.96
N PRO A 126 59.35 -28.62 13.28
CA PRO A 126 59.60 -27.38 14.02
C PRO A 126 58.91 -26.12 13.46
N ALA A 127 58.82 -25.13 14.35
CA ALA A 127 58.08 -23.88 14.23
C ALA A 127 58.68 -22.87 13.24
N THR A 128 57.80 -22.13 12.56
CA THR A 128 58.07 -20.79 12.02
C THR A 128 56.95 -19.84 12.45
N SER A 129 57.37 -18.71 13.01
CA SER A 129 56.55 -17.61 13.49
C SER A 129 55.80 -16.91 12.36
N HIS A 130 54.47 -16.93 12.43
CA HIS A 130 53.62 -16.02 11.65
C HIS A 130 52.80 -15.16 12.60
N THR A 131 53.09 -13.87 12.57
CA THR A 131 52.27 -12.78 13.08
C THR A 131 50.82 -12.98 12.65
N THR A 132 49.93 -13.16 13.62
CA THR A 132 48.49 -13.23 13.41
C THR A 132 47.96 -11.88 12.97
N ASN A 133 47.87 -11.66 11.65
CA ASN A 133 46.93 -10.71 11.08
C ASN A 133 45.52 -11.24 11.33
N GLN A 134 44.85 -10.62 12.30
CA GLN A 134 43.45 -10.86 12.62
C GLN A 134 42.61 -10.55 11.36
N PRO A 135 41.83 -11.50 10.81
CA PRO A 135 40.92 -11.19 9.71
C PRO A 135 39.91 -10.16 10.19
N ALA A 136 39.80 -9.04 9.46
CA ALA A 136 38.78 -8.03 9.71
C ALA A 136 37.40 -8.71 9.71
N ALA A 137 36.66 -8.55 10.81
CA ALA A 137 35.33 -9.12 10.95
C ALA A 137 34.44 -8.70 9.75
N PRO A 138 33.71 -9.63 9.11
CA PRO A 138 32.73 -9.27 8.11
C PRO A 138 31.67 -8.40 8.76
N LYS A 139 31.57 -7.14 8.33
CA LYS A 139 30.53 -6.21 8.79
C LYS A 139 29.22 -6.61 8.13
N VAL A 140 28.43 -7.37 8.89
CA VAL A 140 27.00 -7.60 8.69
C VAL A 140 26.32 -6.26 8.41
N GLU A 141 25.45 -6.22 7.39
CA GLU A 141 24.50 -5.12 7.17
C GLU A 141 23.83 -4.79 8.51
N ARG A 142 24.08 -3.59 9.04
CA ARG A 142 23.41 -3.14 10.26
C ARG A 142 21.95 -2.90 9.94
N MET A 143 21.12 -3.94 10.06
CA MET A 143 19.79 -3.73 10.62
C MET A 143 20.02 -3.17 12.02
N THR A 144 19.84 -1.87 12.16
CA THR A 144 19.84 -1.24 13.48
C THR A 144 18.56 -1.71 14.14
N VAL A 145 18.65 -2.83 14.86
CA VAL A 145 17.65 -3.22 15.85
C VAL A 145 17.78 -2.17 16.95
N THR A 146 17.06 -1.06 16.79
CA THR A 146 16.92 -0.07 17.85
C THR A 146 16.31 -0.84 19.01
N SER A 147 17.07 -1.00 20.09
CA SER A 147 16.52 -1.51 21.35
C SER A 147 15.25 -0.73 21.64
N GLN A 148 14.15 -1.43 21.95
CA GLN A 148 12.77 -0.92 22.07
C GLN A 148 12.57 0.26 23.06
N HIS A 149 13.62 0.79 23.68
CA HIS A 149 13.58 1.70 24.83
C HIS A 149 14.40 2.99 24.70
N VAL A 150 15.16 3.22 23.61
CA VAL A 150 15.89 4.50 23.47
C VAL A 150 15.04 5.46 22.63
N VAL A 151 14.32 6.34 23.33
CA VAL A 151 13.48 7.41 22.76
C VAL A 151 14.20 8.75 22.82
N GLY A 152 13.83 9.67 21.93
CA GLY A 152 14.31 11.05 21.95
C GLY A 152 15.77 11.22 21.55
N THR A 153 16.35 10.25 20.84
CA THR A 153 17.76 10.27 20.41
C THR A 153 17.94 10.43 18.90
N GLN A 154 16.87 10.25 18.13
CA GLN A 154 16.92 10.28 16.68
C GLN A 154 17.09 11.72 16.17
N PRO A 155 17.95 11.94 15.15
CA PRO A 155 18.12 13.25 14.53
C PRO A 155 16.80 13.82 14.00
N GLY A 156 16.62 15.15 14.09
CA GLY A 156 15.38 15.81 13.70
C GLY A 156 14.15 15.31 14.45
N GLY A 157 14.31 14.68 15.62
CA GLY A 157 13.22 14.05 16.36
C GLY A 157 12.66 12.79 15.70
N GLY A 158 13.43 12.14 14.82
CA GLY A 158 13.00 10.97 14.04
C GLY A 158 12.63 11.26 12.59
N LEU A 159 12.70 12.52 12.14
CA LEU A 159 12.36 12.91 10.77
C LEU A 159 13.49 12.66 9.76
N ILE A 160 14.74 12.53 10.22
CA ILE A 160 15.90 12.30 9.37
C ILE A 160 16.87 11.31 10.02
N ARG A 161 17.57 10.52 9.21
CA ARG A 161 18.67 9.65 9.66
C ARG A 161 19.85 9.69 8.70
N GLU A 162 20.96 9.08 9.11
CA GLU A 162 22.11 8.91 8.23
C GLU A 162 21.78 7.87 7.14
N GLU A 163 21.92 8.27 5.87
CA GLU A 163 21.67 7.42 4.70
C GLU A 163 22.95 7.16 3.91
N ASP A 164 23.10 5.93 3.39
CA ASP A 164 24.25 5.51 2.56
C ASP A 164 23.84 5.11 1.13
N ALA A 165 22.57 5.25 0.79
CA ALA A 165 22.07 4.93 -0.55
C ALA A 165 22.59 5.93 -1.58
N ALA A 166 22.88 5.47 -2.80
CA ALA A 166 23.30 6.32 -3.92
C ALA A 166 22.12 6.97 -4.66
N LYS A 167 21.02 7.26 -3.95
CA LYS A 167 19.76 7.84 -4.43
C LYS A 167 19.14 8.69 -3.33
N SER A 168 18.14 9.52 -3.63
CA SER A 168 17.35 10.26 -2.64
C SER A 168 16.48 9.31 -1.80
N VAL A 169 16.57 9.46 -0.47
CA VAL A 169 15.78 8.70 0.51
C VAL A 169 15.67 9.56 1.76
N SER A 170 14.45 9.67 2.28
CA SER A 170 14.16 10.21 3.60
C SER A 170 13.42 9.15 4.42
N THR A 171 13.87 8.90 5.64
CA THR A 171 13.31 7.83 6.48
C THR A 171 12.86 8.35 7.83
N ILE A 172 11.58 8.13 8.13
CA ILE A 172 10.93 8.42 9.39
C ILE A 172 11.17 7.29 10.38
N GLY A 173 11.59 7.66 11.59
CA GLY A 173 11.83 6.78 12.73
C GLY A 173 10.77 6.90 13.83
N THR A 174 10.86 5.99 14.79
CA THR A 174 9.88 5.85 15.88
C THR A 174 9.78 7.04 16.82
N ASP A 175 10.81 7.89 16.94
CA ASP A 175 10.75 9.09 17.80
C ASP A 175 9.75 10.13 17.29
N PHE A 176 9.52 10.17 15.98
CA PHE A 176 8.51 11.02 15.36
C PHE A 176 7.15 10.35 15.39
N MET A 177 7.07 9.09 14.94
CA MET A 177 5.81 8.35 14.83
C MET A 177 5.07 8.24 16.16
N ARG A 178 5.77 7.98 17.26
CA ARG A 178 5.16 7.86 18.61
C ARG A 178 4.52 9.15 19.13
N LYS A 179 4.96 10.31 18.62
CA LYS A 179 4.44 11.61 19.04
C LYS A 179 3.22 12.04 18.21
N GLN A 180 2.95 11.39 17.08
CA GLN A 180 1.81 11.71 16.22
C GLN A 180 0.48 11.25 16.83
N ALA A 181 -0.61 11.73 16.24
CA ALA A 181 -1.92 11.22 16.58
C ALA A 181 -1.98 9.71 16.28
N PRO A 182 -2.49 8.86 17.19
CA PRO A 182 -2.63 7.42 16.92
C PRO A 182 -3.50 7.05 15.71
N SER A 183 -4.33 7.98 15.21
CA SER A 183 -5.09 7.77 13.97
C SER A 183 -4.32 8.16 12.70
N ALA A 184 -3.15 8.81 12.82
CA ALA A 184 -2.35 9.24 11.70
C ALA A 184 -1.91 8.05 10.84
N THR A 185 -1.88 8.30 9.53
CA THR A 185 -1.63 7.28 8.51
C THR A 185 -0.18 7.28 8.05
N ALA A 186 0.19 6.31 7.21
CA ALA A 186 1.52 6.28 6.58
C ALA A 186 1.81 7.54 5.74
N PHE A 187 0.79 8.16 5.14
CA PHE A 187 0.95 9.38 4.35
C PHE A 187 1.22 10.58 5.25
N ASP A 188 0.50 10.69 6.37
CA ASP A 188 0.74 11.75 7.36
C ASP A 188 2.16 11.73 7.89
N MET A 189 2.76 10.54 8.04
CA MET A 189 4.14 10.38 8.51
C MET A 189 5.17 11.02 7.57
N VAL A 190 4.91 11.03 6.27
CA VAL A 190 5.84 11.55 5.25
C VAL A 190 5.55 12.98 4.82
N SER A 191 4.47 13.58 5.32
CA SER A 191 4.03 14.95 4.95
C SER A 191 5.07 16.05 5.18
N LEU A 192 6.04 15.86 6.07
CA LEU A 192 7.12 16.81 6.33
C LEU A 192 8.39 16.54 5.51
N LEU A 193 8.41 15.50 4.69
CA LEU A 193 9.58 15.15 3.87
C LEU A 193 9.66 16.05 2.62
N PRO A 194 10.87 16.27 2.07
CA PRO A 194 11.02 17.00 0.82
C PRO A 194 10.16 16.38 -0.29
N GLY A 195 9.42 17.25 -0.96
CA GLY A 195 8.60 16.93 -2.12
C GLY A 195 7.27 16.24 -1.88
N ALA A 196 7.02 15.73 -0.66
CA ALA A 196 5.76 15.09 -0.32
C ALA A 196 4.66 16.13 -0.04
N ASN A 197 3.57 16.05 -0.80
CA ASN A 197 2.35 16.83 -0.60
C ASN A 197 1.19 15.89 -0.32
N VAL A 198 0.66 15.90 0.90
CA VAL A 198 -0.46 15.04 1.29
C VAL A 198 -1.75 15.85 1.28
N SER A 199 -2.71 15.39 0.49
CA SER A 199 -4.03 16.00 0.34
C SER A 199 -5.06 15.10 0.99
N SER A 200 -5.61 15.49 2.14
CA SER A 200 -6.70 14.74 2.81
C SER A 200 -7.97 15.59 2.87
N SER A 201 -9.12 14.93 2.86
CA SER A 201 -10.43 15.54 3.13
C SER A 201 -10.81 15.54 4.61
N ASP A 202 -10.02 14.94 5.50
CA ASP A 202 -10.24 14.89 6.95
C ASP A 202 -8.95 15.24 7.76
N PRO A 203 -9.09 15.57 9.06
CA PRO A 203 -7.93 15.87 9.90
C PRO A 203 -7.36 14.66 10.66
N LEU A 204 -8.01 13.48 10.60
CA LEU A 204 -7.70 12.36 11.47
C LEU A 204 -7.32 11.06 10.74
N GLY A 205 -7.30 11.05 9.40
CA GLY A 205 -6.78 9.91 8.63
C GLY A 205 -7.74 8.72 8.53
N PHE A 206 -9.04 8.95 8.70
CA PHE A 206 -10.10 7.96 8.50
C PHE A 206 -10.64 7.99 7.06
N SER A 207 -10.63 9.17 6.45
CA SER A 207 -11.18 9.37 5.11
C SER A 207 -10.39 8.64 4.01
N PRO A 208 -11.07 7.91 3.10
CA PRO A 208 -10.43 7.32 1.93
C PRO A 208 -10.13 8.37 0.85
N GLN A 209 -10.73 9.57 0.88
CA GLN A 209 -10.39 10.67 -0.02
C GLN A 209 -9.09 11.36 0.42
N THR A 210 -8.00 10.62 0.32
CA THR A 210 -6.65 11.07 0.59
C THR A 210 -5.76 10.75 -0.61
N ASN A 211 -4.97 11.72 -1.04
CA ASN A 211 -3.95 11.56 -2.08
C ASN A 211 -2.59 12.03 -1.57
N ILE A 212 -1.52 11.59 -2.23
CA ILE A 212 -0.16 12.06 -2.02
C ILE A 212 0.48 12.36 -3.37
N SER A 213 1.21 13.46 -3.49
CA SER A 213 2.12 13.69 -4.62
C SER A 213 3.55 13.88 -4.14
N VAL A 214 4.52 13.42 -4.94
CA VAL A 214 5.95 13.57 -4.67
C VAL A 214 6.61 14.16 -5.90
N ARG A 215 7.27 15.32 -5.75
CA ARG A 215 7.88 16.05 -6.89
C ARG A 215 6.89 16.32 -8.04
N GLY A 216 5.61 16.54 -7.70
CA GLY A 216 4.53 16.78 -8.67
C GLY A 216 3.98 15.53 -9.37
N LEU A 217 4.29 14.33 -8.85
CA LEU A 217 3.83 13.05 -9.38
C LEU A 217 2.85 12.44 -8.39
N GLY A 218 1.63 12.13 -8.84
CA GLY A 218 0.52 11.64 -8.01
C GLY A 218 0.75 10.27 -7.36
N GLY A 219 -0.17 9.86 -6.48
CA GLY A 219 -0.08 8.63 -5.69
C GLY A 219 -0.12 7.37 -6.55
N ASP A 220 -0.77 7.46 -7.71
CA ASP A 220 -0.79 6.50 -8.81
C ASP A 220 0.57 6.30 -9.50
N SER A 221 1.53 7.19 -9.21
CA SER A 221 2.90 7.20 -9.70
C SER A 221 3.91 6.84 -8.59
N LEU A 222 3.43 6.36 -7.42
CA LEU A 222 4.24 5.87 -6.31
C LEU A 222 4.06 4.38 -6.10
N GLY A 223 5.16 3.68 -5.80
CA GLY A 223 5.10 2.32 -5.28
C GLY A 223 4.89 2.31 -3.77
N TYR A 224 4.09 1.37 -3.24
CA TYR A 224 3.91 1.17 -1.80
C TYR A 224 4.26 -0.27 -1.44
N VAL A 225 5.18 -0.47 -0.51
CA VAL A 225 5.67 -1.81 -0.14
C VAL A 225 5.79 -1.97 1.37
N LEU A 226 5.23 -3.06 1.90
CA LEU A 226 5.41 -3.51 3.30
C LEU A 226 6.26 -4.77 3.34
N GLU A 227 7.49 -4.66 3.83
CA GLU A 227 8.45 -5.78 3.92
C GLU A 227 8.57 -6.63 2.64
N GLY A 228 8.51 -5.97 1.48
CA GLY A 228 8.61 -6.59 0.15
C GLY A 228 7.29 -7.05 -0.47
N MET A 229 6.15 -6.85 0.19
CA MET A 229 4.81 -7.05 -0.40
C MET A 229 4.26 -5.72 -0.91
N PRO A 230 3.79 -5.64 -2.17
CA PRO A 230 3.16 -4.44 -2.70
C PRO A 230 1.79 -4.21 -2.04
N LEU A 231 1.43 -2.93 -1.82
CA LEU A 231 0.17 -2.53 -1.17
C LEU A 231 -0.79 -1.76 -2.08
N ASN A 232 -0.33 -1.33 -3.25
CA ASN A 232 -1.13 -0.55 -4.19
C ASN A 232 -2.35 -1.34 -4.68
N ASP A 233 -3.41 -0.61 -4.98
CA ASP A 233 -4.53 -1.11 -5.75
C ASP A 233 -4.07 -1.62 -7.13
N ILE A 234 -4.74 -2.65 -7.63
CA ILE A 234 -4.35 -3.35 -8.85
C ILE A 234 -4.93 -2.73 -10.12
N ALA A 235 -6.04 -2.00 -10.03
CA ALA A 235 -6.73 -1.42 -11.17
C ALA A 235 -6.19 -0.01 -11.49
N TYR A 236 -5.94 0.78 -10.45
CA TYR A 236 -5.63 2.23 -10.52
C TYR A 236 -4.29 2.61 -9.89
N TYR A 237 -3.56 1.66 -9.29
CA TYR A 237 -2.22 1.85 -8.70
C TYR A 237 -2.12 2.75 -7.47
N ASN A 238 -3.24 3.29 -6.98
CA ASN A 238 -3.27 4.14 -5.79
C ASN A 238 -2.91 3.38 -4.51
N GLY A 239 -2.40 4.11 -3.52
CA GLY A 239 -2.27 3.64 -2.15
C GLY A 239 -3.33 4.30 -1.29
N TYR A 240 -4.11 3.50 -0.55
CA TYR A 240 -5.10 4.01 0.39
C TYR A 240 -4.57 3.89 1.81
N PRO A 241 -4.06 4.97 2.41
CA PRO A 241 -3.28 4.87 3.65
C PRO A 241 -4.14 4.46 4.86
N GLY A 242 -5.46 4.66 4.78
CA GLY A 242 -6.43 4.13 5.75
C GLY A 242 -6.63 2.61 5.69
N GLN A 243 -6.16 1.93 4.64
CA GLN A 243 -6.16 0.47 4.51
C GLN A 243 -4.87 -0.18 5.02
N PHE A 244 -3.80 0.60 5.21
CA PHE A 244 -2.50 0.11 5.63
C PHE A 244 -2.45 -0.11 7.14
N ALA A 245 -1.56 -1.00 7.61
CA ALA A 245 -1.39 -1.31 9.02
C ALA A 245 -1.26 -0.08 9.95
N ASP A 246 -1.69 -0.23 11.20
CA ASP A 246 -1.65 0.84 12.18
C ASP A 246 -0.22 1.31 12.48
N THR A 247 -0.04 2.62 12.66
CA THR A 247 1.30 3.23 12.75
C THR A 247 2.07 2.83 14.00
N GLU A 248 1.40 2.40 15.07
CA GLU A 248 2.04 1.81 16.26
C GLU A 248 2.86 0.55 15.95
N ASN A 249 2.54 -0.12 14.83
CA ASN A 249 3.20 -1.33 14.38
C ASN A 249 4.42 -1.08 13.48
N TYR A 250 4.62 0.15 12.97
CA TYR A 250 5.74 0.47 12.10
C TYR A 250 7.04 0.78 12.86
N GLN A 251 8.15 0.26 12.33
CA GLN A 251 9.50 0.58 12.76
C GLN A 251 10.07 1.76 11.96
N SER A 252 9.70 1.84 10.68
CA SER A 252 10.04 2.96 9.82
C SER A 252 9.03 3.11 8.69
N VAL A 253 8.88 4.35 8.24
CA VAL A 253 8.26 4.71 6.97
C VAL A 253 9.31 5.49 6.20
N SER A 254 9.72 5.03 5.03
CA SER A 254 10.69 5.75 4.18
C SER A 254 10.10 6.10 2.84
N LEU A 255 10.47 7.26 2.32
CA LEU A 255 10.14 7.73 0.99
C LEU A 255 11.42 7.83 0.17
N GLU A 256 11.46 7.10 -0.94
CA GLU A 256 12.56 7.09 -1.90
C GLU A 256 12.14 7.92 -3.12
N GLN A 257 12.38 9.22 -3.07
CA GLN A 257 11.92 10.12 -4.12
C GLN A 257 12.57 9.76 -5.47
N GLY A 258 11.76 9.57 -6.51
CA GLY A 258 12.23 9.40 -7.89
C GLY A 258 12.86 8.06 -8.29
N SER A 259 13.08 7.14 -7.36
CA SER A 259 13.82 5.91 -7.64
C SER A 259 13.41 4.76 -6.71
N ALA A 260 12.68 3.77 -7.24
CA ALA A 260 12.43 2.51 -6.55
C ALA A 260 13.67 1.59 -6.53
N ASP A 261 13.76 0.62 -5.62
CA ASP A 261 14.84 -0.39 -5.64
C ASP A 261 14.74 -1.34 -6.84
N LEU A 262 15.85 -1.96 -7.23
CA LEU A 262 15.91 -2.91 -8.35
C LEU A 262 15.01 -4.13 -8.11
N ASP A 263 14.95 -4.59 -6.86
CA ASP A 263 14.16 -5.73 -6.41
C ASP A 263 12.74 -5.34 -5.94
N SER A 264 12.30 -4.09 -6.12
CA SER A 264 10.95 -3.68 -5.73
C SER A 264 9.88 -4.31 -6.64
N PRO A 265 8.84 -4.96 -6.08
CA PRO A 265 7.77 -5.62 -6.85
C PRO A 265 6.63 -4.64 -7.19
N VAL A 266 6.97 -3.52 -7.83
CA VAL A 266 6.03 -2.49 -8.26
C VAL A 266 6.33 -2.08 -9.70
N LEU A 267 5.30 -1.58 -10.39
CA LEU A 267 5.38 -1.12 -11.77
C LEU A 267 5.50 0.40 -11.82
N ASN A 268 4.63 1.10 -11.11
CA ASN A 268 4.28 2.51 -11.28
C ASN A 268 5.15 3.53 -10.51
N ALA A 269 6.35 3.18 -10.06
CA ALA A 269 7.10 3.95 -9.06
C ALA A 269 7.96 5.11 -9.62
N ALA A 270 7.45 5.86 -10.60
CA ALA A 270 8.17 6.99 -11.22
C ALA A 270 8.38 8.18 -10.27
N GLY A 271 7.41 8.45 -9.38
CA GLY A 271 7.53 9.44 -8.30
C GLY A 271 8.33 8.95 -7.11
N GLY A 272 8.54 7.64 -7.01
CA GLY A 272 9.32 7.02 -5.95
C GLY A 272 8.66 5.81 -5.31
N LEU A 273 9.25 5.37 -4.22
CA LEU A 273 8.81 4.22 -3.44
C LEU A 273 8.59 4.61 -1.98
N MET A 274 7.41 4.31 -1.45
CA MET A 274 7.15 4.29 -0.01
C MET A 274 7.39 2.87 0.53
N ASN A 275 8.35 2.75 1.44
CA ASN A 275 8.73 1.48 2.05
C ASN A 275 8.40 1.49 3.55
N LEU A 276 7.61 0.51 3.96
CA LEU A 276 7.08 0.32 5.30
C LEU A 276 7.71 -0.93 5.92
N SER A 277 8.10 -0.84 7.19
CA SER A 277 8.62 -2.00 7.93
C SER A 277 7.94 -2.15 9.27
N PHE A 278 7.63 -3.38 9.67
CA PHE A 278 7.07 -3.64 10.99
C PHE A 278 8.14 -3.68 12.06
N ARG A 279 7.75 -3.25 13.25
CA ARG A 279 8.50 -3.51 14.48
C ARG A 279 8.56 -5.01 14.72
N ASP A 280 9.77 -5.51 14.82
CA ASP A 280 9.99 -6.90 15.15
C ASP A 280 9.37 -7.25 16.52
N PRO A 281 8.77 -8.46 16.63
CA PRO A 281 8.21 -8.91 17.89
C PRO A 281 9.24 -8.89 19.03
N SER A 282 8.77 -8.59 20.24
CA SER A 282 9.63 -8.58 21.43
C SER A 282 10.17 -9.98 21.74
N THR A 283 11.33 -10.03 22.40
CA THR A 283 11.87 -11.30 22.93
C THR A 283 11.17 -11.72 24.23
N ARG A 284 10.46 -10.80 24.87
CA ARG A 284 9.69 -11.03 26.12
C ARG A 284 8.20 -10.88 25.85
N ALA A 285 7.40 -11.69 26.55
CA ALA A 285 5.96 -11.53 26.53
C ALA A 285 5.56 -10.23 27.20
N GLY A 286 4.48 -9.62 26.72
CA GLY A 286 3.96 -8.35 27.20
C GLY A 286 3.00 -7.75 26.18
N GLY A 287 2.79 -6.45 26.26
CA GLY A 287 1.96 -5.77 25.29
C GLY A 287 2.09 -4.25 25.35
N TYR A 288 1.29 -3.62 24.51
CA TYR A 288 1.09 -2.18 24.49
C TYR A 288 -0.36 -1.89 24.17
N ALA A 289 -0.96 -0.93 24.86
CA ALA A 289 -2.32 -0.49 24.59
C ALA A 289 -2.40 1.04 24.63
N ASP A 290 -3.29 1.59 23.82
CA ASP A 290 -3.70 2.98 23.94
C ASP A 290 -5.19 3.17 23.70
N VAL A 291 -5.71 4.23 24.30
CA VAL A 291 -7.08 4.70 24.13
C VAL A 291 -7.03 6.19 23.87
N SER A 292 -7.78 6.62 22.86
CA SER A 292 -7.85 8.01 22.43
C SER A 292 -9.28 8.51 22.35
N TYR A 293 -9.50 9.78 22.71
CA TYR A 293 -10.79 10.46 22.61
C TYR A 293 -10.60 11.95 22.30
N GLY A 294 -11.48 12.55 21.49
CA GLY A 294 -11.27 13.93 21.06
C GLY A 294 -12.34 14.55 20.17
N SER A 295 -11.93 15.51 19.35
CA SER A 295 -12.77 16.23 18.37
C SER A 295 -13.63 15.29 17.53
N TYR A 296 -14.79 15.77 17.09
CA TYR A 296 -15.71 15.03 16.22
C TYR A 296 -16.12 13.67 16.79
N ASN A 297 -16.30 13.60 18.12
CA ASN A 297 -16.65 12.36 18.83
C ASN A 297 -15.67 11.20 18.53
N THR A 298 -14.42 11.54 18.22
CA THR A 298 -13.41 10.54 17.89
C THR A 298 -13.17 9.66 19.10
N ASN A 299 -13.20 8.35 18.90
CA ASN A 299 -12.71 7.38 19.87
C ASN A 299 -11.92 6.30 19.15
N ARG A 300 -10.74 5.96 19.69
CA ARG A 300 -9.90 4.88 19.17
C ARG A 300 -9.36 4.04 20.30
N GLN A 301 -9.35 2.73 20.11
CA GLN A 301 -8.74 1.77 21.02
C GLN A 301 -7.75 0.92 20.24
N PHE A 302 -6.56 0.71 20.81
CA PHE A 302 -5.51 -0.12 20.23
C PHE A 302 -4.94 -1.06 21.29
N LEU A 303 -4.70 -2.31 20.91
CA LEU A 303 -4.04 -3.32 21.73
C LEU A 303 -3.08 -4.12 20.86
N ARG A 304 -1.82 -4.23 21.29
CA ARG A 304 -0.81 -5.11 20.73
C ARG A 304 -0.32 -6.08 21.79
N LEU A 305 -0.36 -7.36 21.49
CA LEU A 305 0.12 -8.44 22.35
C LEU A 305 1.37 -9.06 21.75
N GLU A 306 2.39 -9.21 22.57
CA GLU A 306 3.69 -9.79 22.22
C GLU A 306 3.81 -11.16 22.87
N THR A 307 4.14 -12.20 22.10
CA THR A 307 4.26 -13.56 22.64
C THR A 307 5.55 -13.77 23.43
N GLY A 308 6.55 -12.90 23.24
CA GLY A 308 7.94 -13.25 23.53
C GLY A 308 8.39 -14.48 22.76
N GLN A 309 9.45 -15.15 23.22
CA GLN A 309 9.88 -16.42 22.63
C GLN A 309 8.91 -17.56 22.98
N ILE A 310 8.24 -18.13 21.97
CA ILE A 310 7.28 -19.22 22.13
C ILE A 310 8.02 -20.52 22.41
N GLY A 311 7.85 -21.09 23.61
CA GLY A 311 8.30 -22.45 23.95
C GLY A 311 9.78 -22.75 23.63
N HIS A 312 10.66 -21.75 23.74
CA HIS A 312 12.08 -21.83 23.35
C HIS A 312 12.36 -22.25 21.89
N THR A 313 11.35 -22.19 21.01
CA THR A 313 11.47 -22.58 19.59
C THR A 313 12.30 -21.60 18.75
N GLY A 314 12.54 -20.40 19.28
CA GLY A 314 13.12 -19.28 18.55
C GLY A 314 12.08 -18.48 17.75
N ILE A 315 10.82 -18.90 17.74
CA ILE A 315 9.70 -18.15 17.15
C ILE A 315 9.23 -17.11 18.18
N ARG A 316 8.97 -15.90 17.69
CA ARG A 316 8.34 -14.80 18.44
C ARG A 316 7.34 -14.11 17.53
N GLY A 317 6.25 -13.58 18.09
CA GLY A 317 5.24 -12.90 17.29
C GLY A 317 4.48 -11.82 18.05
N PHE A 318 3.81 -10.96 17.30
CA PHE A 318 2.81 -10.04 17.82
C PHE A 318 1.50 -10.19 17.05
N VAL A 319 0.41 -9.85 17.72
CA VAL A 319 -0.90 -9.58 17.12
C VAL A 319 -1.43 -8.29 17.72
N SER A 320 -1.94 -7.39 16.88
CA SER A 320 -2.61 -6.17 17.29
C SER A 320 -4.07 -6.13 16.80
N TYR A 321 -4.89 -5.36 17.51
CA TYR A 321 -6.24 -5.00 17.11
C TYR A 321 -6.47 -3.51 17.40
N SER A 322 -7.15 -2.84 16.49
CA SER A 322 -7.68 -1.51 16.74
C SER A 322 -9.12 -1.36 16.26
N HIS A 323 -9.83 -0.45 16.92
CA HIS A 323 -11.15 0.02 16.53
C HIS A 323 -11.15 1.54 16.67
N GLY A 324 -11.60 2.24 15.64
CA GLY A 324 -11.70 3.68 15.58
C GLY A 324 -13.05 4.13 15.04
N TYR A 325 -13.58 5.21 15.60
CA TYR A 325 -14.79 5.88 15.14
C TYR A 325 -14.58 7.39 15.19
N THR A 326 -15.09 8.13 14.20
CA THR A 326 -15.17 9.60 14.21
C THR A 326 -16.41 10.06 13.47
N ASP A 327 -17.06 11.13 13.94
CA ASP A 327 -18.03 11.87 13.15
C ASP A 327 -17.30 12.72 12.09
N ASN A 328 -18.00 13.10 11.03
CA ASN A 328 -17.42 13.97 10.03
C ASN A 328 -17.15 15.37 10.58
N TRP A 329 -16.01 15.96 10.21
CA TRP A 329 -15.67 17.33 10.63
C TRP A 329 -16.46 18.40 9.86
N ARG A 330 -16.91 18.06 8.64
CA ARG A 330 -17.81 18.85 7.80
C ARG A 330 -18.88 17.95 7.20
N GLY A 331 -20.09 18.50 7.06
CA GLY A 331 -21.23 17.74 6.57
C GLY A 331 -21.68 16.63 7.52
N PRO A 332 -22.79 15.96 7.19
CA PRO A 332 -23.25 14.77 7.91
C PRO A 332 -22.38 13.55 7.57
N GLY A 333 -22.21 12.65 8.53
CA GLY A 333 -21.47 11.40 8.32
C GLY A 333 -20.67 10.96 9.54
N HIS A 334 -20.15 9.75 9.46
CA HIS A 334 -19.20 9.20 10.42
C HIS A 334 -18.43 8.04 9.78
N ASP A 335 -17.22 7.82 10.27
CA ASP A 335 -16.31 6.80 9.79
C ASP A 335 -16.04 5.80 10.91
N GLU A 336 -16.00 4.52 10.57
CA GLU A 336 -15.60 3.43 11.47
C GLU A 336 -14.51 2.60 10.79
N ARG A 337 -13.47 2.23 11.54
CA ARG A 337 -12.34 1.44 11.04
C ARG A 337 -11.90 0.42 12.08
N GLN A 338 -11.59 -0.80 11.63
CA GLN A 338 -11.03 -1.86 12.48
C GLN A 338 -9.85 -2.53 11.78
N HIS A 339 -8.73 -2.67 12.49
CA HIS A 339 -7.53 -3.32 11.98
C HIS A 339 -7.11 -4.51 12.83
N ILE A 340 -6.54 -5.52 12.18
CA ILE A 340 -5.76 -6.59 12.81
C ILE A 340 -4.44 -6.69 12.08
N ASP A 341 -3.33 -6.44 12.77
CA ASP A 341 -1.99 -6.66 12.22
C ASP A 341 -1.27 -7.77 12.98
N PHE A 342 -0.39 -8.50 12.29
CA PHE A 342 0.41 -9.55 12.93
C PHE A 342 1.76 -9.73 12.25
N LYS A 343 2.71 -10.23 13.03
CA LYS A 343 4.00 -10.73 12.53
C LYS A 343 4.49 -11.85 13.42
N PHE A 344 4.87 -12.97 12.82
CA PHE A 344 5.60 -14.05 13.47
C PHE A 344 6.96 -14.19 12.79
N LEU A 345 8.02 -14.26 13.57
CA LEU A 345 9.39 -14.19 13.12
C LEU A 345 10.21 -15.31 13.78
N ARG A 346 11.08 -15.94 12.99
CA ARG A 346 12.13 -16.83 13.48
C ARG A 346 13.46 -16.48 12.83
N GLU A 347 14.50 -16.44 13.65
CA GLU A 347 15.88 -16.17 13.22
C GLU A 347 16.78 -17.31 13.70
N TRP A 348 17.74 -17.73 12.88
CA TRP A 348 18.69 -18.79 13.23
C TRP A 348 19.99 -18.73 12.43
N GLY A 349 21.04 -19.35 12.97
CA GLY A 349 22.33 -19.47 12.28
C GLY A 349 22.94 -18.12 11.87
N ALA A 350 23.69 -18.11 10.77
CA ALA A 350 24.37 -16.92 10.25
C ALA A 350 23.41 -16.06 9.40
N GLY A 351 22.47 -15.38 10.04
CA GLY A 351 21.60 -14.40 9.39
C GLY A 351 20.38 -14.97 8.66
N ASN A 352 20.00 -16.22 8.92
CA ASN A 352 18.74 -16.75 8.40
C ASN A 352 17.56 -16.15 9.16
N ARG A 353 16.54 -15.78 8.42
CA ARG A 353 15.35 -15.11 8.94
C ARG A 353 14.14 -15.49 8.10
N VAL A 354 13.05 -15.88 8.74
CA VAL A 354 11.75 -16.07 8.08
C VAL A 354 10.68 -15.43 8.95
N SER A 355 9.78 -14.69 8.33
CA SER A 355 8.59 -14.20 8.98
C SER A 355 7.34 -14.47 8.16
N VAL A 356 6.20 -14.50 8.84
CA VAL A 356 4.86 -14.38 8.24
C VAL A 356 4.23 -13.15 8.86
N LEU A 357 3.75 -12.24 8.05
CA LEU A 357 3.14 -10.99 8.48
C LEU A 357 1.90 -10.69 7.64
N GLY A 358 1.00 -9.89 8.19
CA GLY A 358 -0.18 -9.46 7.47
C GLY A 358 -0.94 -8.38 8.20
N THR A 359 -1.91 -7.81 7.48
CA THR A 359 -2.85 -6.82 7.98
C THR A 359 -4.22 -7.09 7.38
N TRP A 360 -5.24 -7.03 8.22
CA TRP A 360 -6.64 -7.08 7.83
C TRP A 360 -7.30 -5.77 8.26
N ASN A 361 -8.01 -5.14 7.35
CA ASN A 361 -8.78 -3.93 7.63
C ASN A 361 -10.23 -4.12 7.19
N THR A 362 -11.15 -3.60 7.99
CA THR A 362 -12.51 -3.28 7.55
C THR A 362 -12.82 -1.84 7.93
N MET A 363 -13.35 -1.08 6.98
CA MET A 363 -13.84 0.27 7.24
C MET A 363 -15.21 0.51 6.62
N VAL A 364 -15.93 1.44 7.21
CA VAL A 364 -17.09 2.08 6.60
C VAL A 364 -16.89 3.58 6.73
N ALA A 365 -16.54 4.22 5.63
CA ALA A 365 -16.28 5.64 5.56
C ALA A 365 -17.44 6.42 4.94
N SER A 366 -17.44 7.73 5.17
CA SER A 366 -18.32 8.69 4.57
C SER A 366 -17.63 9.37 3.39
N TYR A 367 -18.36 9.56 2.30
CA TYR A 367 -17.88 10.34 1.19
C TYR A 367 -17.81 11.83 1.53
N TYR A 368 -16.65 12.44 1.31
CA TYR A 368 -16.44 13.88 1.37
C TYR A 368 -16.39 14.45 -0.05
N PRO A 369 -17.45 15.13 -0.54
CA PRO A 369 -17.45 15.66 -1.89
C PRO A 369 -16.29 16.64 -2.11
N PRO A 370 -15.50 16.48 -3.19
CA PRO A 370 -14.59 17.53 -3.61
C PRO A 370 -15.41 18.73 -4.08
N VAL A 371 -14.83 19.92 -3.98
CA VAL A 371 -15.54 21.19 -4.23
C VAL A 371 -14.99 21.86 -5.48
N ASP A 372 -15.81 22.55 -6.25
CA ASP A 372 -15.29 23.49 -7.24
C ASP A 372 -14.87 24.80 -6.57
N LYS A 373 -14.11 25.60 -7.31
CA LYS A 373 -13.52 26.83 -6.79
C LYS A 373 -14.55 27.94 -6.54
N ALA A 374 -15.62 28.01 -7.32
CA ALA A 374 -16.62 29.06 -7.19
C ALA A 374 -17.46 28.84 -5.92
N ASP A 375 -17.92 27.61 -5.71
CA ASP A 375 -18.71 27.24 -4.54
C ASP A 375 -17.88 27.29 -3.25
N TRP A 376 -16.60 26.91 -3.31
CA TRP A 376 -15.66 27.13 -2.20
C TRP A 376 -15.55 28.60 -1.81
N GLN A 377 -15.43 29.51 -2.79
CA GLN A 377 -15.30 30.95 -2.53
C GLN A 377 -16.60 31.57 -2.02
N ALA A 378 -17.75 31.05 -2.47
CA ALA A 378 -19.06 31.56 -2.09
C ALA A 378 -19.47 31.11 -0.68
N GLU A 379 -19.26 29.84 -0.34
CA GLU A 379 -19.87 29.23 0.85
C GLU A 379 -18.87 28.63 1.85
N GLY A 380 -17.62 28.39 1.45
CA GLY A 380 -16.59 27.78 2.30
C GLY A 380 -16.87 26.33 2.69
N PRO A 381 -16.16 25.76 3.67
CA PRO A 381 -16.16 24.31 3.94
C PRO A 381 -17.48 23.74 4.44
N HIS A 382 -18.38 24.57 4.97
CA HIS A 382 -19.69 24.17 5.49
C HIS A 382 -20.86 24.60 4.59
N GLY A 383 -20.55 25.07 3.37
CA GLY A 383 -21.55 25.41 2.37
C GLY A 383 -22.45 24.24 2.01
N ALA A 384 -23.70 24.53 1.63
CA ALA A 384 -24.65 23.52 1.21
C ALA A 384 -24.24 22.91 -0.13
N ALA A 385 -23.66 23.72 -1.04
CA ALA A 385 -23.14 23.21 -2.31
C ALA A 385 -21.91 22.30 -2.14
N ASN A 386 -21.18 22.48 -1.03
CA ASN A 386 -19.91 21.78 -0.76
C ASN A 386 -20.07 20.49 0.06
N ASN A 387 -21.28 20.13 0.49
CA ASN A 387 -21.54 19.00 1.38
C ASN A 387 -22.83 18.27 1.00
N LEU A 388 -22.89 16.97 1.31
CA LEU A 388 -24.10 16.16 1.13
C LEU A 388 -25.22 16.58 2.10
N ALA A 389 -26.47 16.37 1.71
CA ALA A 389 -27.64 16.71 2.50
C ALA A 389 -27.76 15.81 3.74
N ALA A 390 -28.06 16.42 4.89
CA ALA A 390 -28.25 15.71 6.17
C ALA A 390 -29.59 14.96 6.27
N THR A 391 -30.57 15.32 5.43
CA THR A 391 -31.93 14.76 5.44
C THR A 391 -32.35 14.37 4.04
N TYR A 392 -32.98 13.21 3.90
CA TYR A 392 -33.53 12.75 2.63
C TYR A 392 -34.81 13.50 2.26
N ASN A 393 -34.92 13.98 1.02
CA ASN A 393 -36.14 14.57 0.49
C ASN A 393 -36.88 13.58 -0.45
N PRO A 394 -37.97 12.94 0.00
CA PRO A 394 -38.71 11.99 -0.85
C PRO A 394 -39.57 12.66 -1.94
N ASN A 395 -39.73 13.99 -1.90
CA ASN A 395 -40.59 14.72 -2.84
C ASN A 395 -39.79 15.48 -3.91
N ASP A 396 -38.46 15.43 -3.85
CA ASP A 396 -37.55 16.03 -4.81
C ASP A 396 -36.48 15.00 -5.13
N ALA A 397 -36.58 14.35 -6.28
CA ALA A 397 -35.64 13.30 -6.66
C ALA A 397 -34.21 13.84 -6.77
N ALA A 398 -34.03 15.06 -7.28
CA ALA A 398 -32.71 15.69 -7.41
C ALA A 398 -32.11 16.06 -6.04
N GLY A 399 -32.93 16.57 -5.11
CA GLY A 399 -32.53 16.79 -3.71
C GLY A 399 -32.58 15.52 -2.83
N GLY A 400 -32.87 14.36 -3.43
CA GLY A 400 -32.86 13.06 -2.76
C GLY A 400 -31.59 12.26 -3.06
N THR A 401 -30.93 12.54 -4.19
CA THR A 401 -29.69 11.86 -4.59
C THR A 401 -28.50 12.31 -3.75
N ASP A 402 -28.46 13.55 -3.28
CA ASP A 402 -27.38 14.13 -2.47
C ASP A 402 -27.44 13.74 -0.97
N TYR A 403 -28.29 12.79 -0.59
CA TYR A 403 -28.43 12.36 0.80
C TYR A 403 -27.22 11.53 1.27
N TRP A 404 -26.55 12.00 2.33
CA TRP A 404 -25.26 11.46 2.77
C TRP A 404 -25.23 9.95 3.03
N ALA A 405 -26.33 9.36 3.51
CA ALA A 405 -26.38 7.95 3.84
C ALA A 405 -26.29 7.04 2.60
N LEU A 406 -26.55 7.59 1.40
CA LEU A 406 -26.36 6.87 0.14
C LEU A 406 -24.87 6.74 -0.23
N TYR A 407 -24.02 7.62 0.30
CA TYR A 407 -22.58 7.70 0.01
C TYR A 407 -21.70 7.09 1.10
N ARG A 408 -22.19 6.01 1.74
CA ARG A 408 -21.42 5.22 2.71
C ARG A 408 -20.55 4.22 1.98
N GLN A 409 -19.23 4.35 2.09
CA GLN A 409 -18.20 3.59 1.39
C GLN A 409 -17.62 2.48 2.30
N PRO A 410 -18.12 1.23 2.22
CA PRO A 410 -17.52 0.12 2.94
C PRO A 410 -16.35 -0.50 2.16
N GLU A 411 -15.29 -0.89 2.88
CA GLU A 411 -14.10 -1.54 2.32
C GLU A 411 -13.57 -2.62 3.27
N ARG A 412 -13.13 -3.75 2.70
CA ARG A 412 -12.44 -4.83 3.41
C ARG A 412 -11.22 -5.24 2.62
N ILE A 413 -10.10 -5.38 3.30
CA ILE A 413 -8.86 -5.77 2.65
C ILE A 413 -7.99 -6.63 3.56
N PHE A 414 -7.32 -7.61 2.98
CA PHE A 414 -6.39 -8.49 3.65
C PHE A 414 -5.10 -8.58 2.85
N TYR A 415 -3.98 -8.34 3.53
CA TYR A 415 -2.64 -8.51 2.98
C TYR A 415 -1.87 -9.54 3.81
N VAL A 416 -1.12 -10.42 3.16
CA VAL A 416 -0.25 -11.38 3.84
C VAL A 416 1.03 -11.64 3.04
N ALA A 417 2.15 -11.71 3.73
CA ALA A 417 3.45 -12.03 3.15
C ALA A 417 4.26 -12.97 4.03
N ALA A 418 5.19 -13.72 3.42
CA ALA A 418 6.11 -14.58 4.15
C ALA A 418 7.59 -14.35 3.78
N PRO A 419 8.15 -13.15 4.04
CA PRO A 419 9.52 -12.83 3.64
C PRO A 419 10.54 -13.72 4.36
N ALA A 420 11.51 -14.18 3.58
CA ALA A 420 12.59 -15.07 3.98
C ALA A 420 13.94 -14.54 3.47
N ARG A 421 14.96 -14.58 4.33
CA ARG A 421 16.36 -14.42 3.98
C ARG A 421 17.13 -15.65 4.45
N LEU A 422 17.76 -16.36 3.53
CA LEU A 422 18.47 -17.61 3.78
C LEU A 422 19.91 -17.50 3.31
N THR A 423 20.86 -17.78 4.20
CA THR A 423 22.28 -17.92 3.88
C THR A 423 22.51 -19.32 3.33
N LEU A 424 22.72 -19.41 2.02
CA LEU A 424 22.97 -20.68 1.31
C LEU A 424 24.43 -21.11 1.43
N ALA A 425 25.35 -20.13 1.44
CA ALA A 425 26.78 -20.31 1.67
C ALA A 425 27.39 -19.01 2.23
N ASP A 426 28.66 -19.06 2.66
CA ASP A 426 29.43 -17.86 3.00
C ASP A 426 29.44 -16.92 1.79
N ARG A 427 28.71 -15.79 1.85
CA ARG A 427 28.53 -14.80 0.76
C ARG A 427 27.45 -15.09 -0.28
N LEU A 428 26.63 -16.14 -0.11
CA LEU A 428 25.50 -16.40 -1.00
C LEU A 428 24.21 -16.42 -0.19
N HIS A 429 23.31 -15.47 -0.47
CA HIS A 429 22.07 -15.29 0.26
C HIS A 429 20.87 -15.29 -0.70
N LEU A 430 19.81 -16.01 -0.35
CA LEU A 430 18.53 -15.99 -1.04
C LEU A 430 17.53 -15.15 -0.25
N LYS A 431 16.93 -14.17 -0.90
CA LYS A 431 15.74 -13.45 -0.44
C LYS A 431 14.52 -13.98 -1.21
N LEU A 432 13.44 -14.27 -0.50
CA LEU A 432 12.18 -14.72 -1.10
C LEU A 432 11.02 -14.09 -0.34
N THR A 433 10.13 -13.41 -1.04
CA THR A 433 8.95 -12.77 -0.48
C THR A 433 7.72 -13.17 -1.29
N PRO A 434 7.05 -14.29 -0.95
CA PRO A 434 5.72 -14.57 -1.46
C PRO A 434 4.69 -13.73 -0.71
N TYR A 435 3.65 -13.31 -1.42
CA TYR A 435 2.58 -12.49 -0.88
C TYR A 435 1.24 -12.76 -1.55
N ALA A 436 0.17 -12.40 -0.86
CA ALA A 436 -1.19 -12.39 -1.38
C ALA A 436 -1.97 -11.21 -0.79
N GLN A 437 -2.92 -10.72 -1.56
CA GLN A 437 -3.86 -9.66 -1.21
C GLN A 437 -5.26 -10.04 -1.71
N TRP A 438 -6.25 -9.71 -0.91
CA TRP A 438 -7.67 -9.75 -1.27
C TRP A 438 -8.33 -8.46 -0.83
N SER A 439 -9.14 -7.84 -1.68
CA SER A 439 -9.98 -6.69 -1.33
C SER A 439 -11.40 -6.83 -1.84
N TYR A 440 -12.31 -6.19 -1.14
CA TYR A 440 -13.69 -6.01 -1.51
C TYR A 440 -14.18 -4.64 -1.01
N GLY A 441 -14.63 -3.81 -1.95
CA GLY A 441 -15.05 -2.44 -1.69
C GLY A 441 -16.34 -2.08 -2.41
N ASN A 442 -17.00 -1.02 -1.93
CA ASN A 442 -18.08 -0.35 -2.65
C ASN A 442 -17.93 1.16 -2.55
N ASP A 443 -17.85 1.84 -3.70
CA ASP A 443 -17.94 3.29 -3.81
C ASP A 443 -19.30 3.72 -4.37
N PRO A 444 -20.31 3.97 -3.52
CA PRO A 444 -21.65 4.29 -3.98
C PRO A 444 -21.90 5.79 -4.21
N GLY A 445 -22.98 6.07 -4.92
CA GLY A 445 -23.60 7.39 -4.95
C GLY A 445 -25.11 7.34 -5.13
N GLY A 446 -25.79 8.44 -4.81
CA GLY A 446 -27.20 8.60 -5.13
C GLY A 446 -27.37 9.04 -6.59
N THR A 447 -28.34 8.46 -7.27
CA THR A 447 -28.74 8.84 -8.64
C THR A 447 -30.24 8.55 -8.84
N THR A 448 -30.80 8.96 -9.97
CA THR A 448 -32.16 8.60 -10.36
C THR A 448 -32.11 7.58 -11.49
N MET A 449 -33.05 6.63 -11.48
CA MET A 449 -33.11 5.55 -12.48
C MET A 449 -33.35 6.05 -13.93
N GLY A 450 -33.79 7.30 -14.10
CA GLY A 450 -34.22 7.88 -15.36
C GLY A 450 -33.14 8.67 -16.09
N GLU A 451 -31.99 8.91 -15.45
CA GLU A 451 -31.01 9.89 -15.93
C GLU A 451 -30.30 9.50 -17.23
N THR A 452 -30.05 8.21 -17.53
CA THR A 452 -29.57 7.80 -18.86
C THR A 452 -29.55 6.29 -19.06
N GLY A 453 -30.36 5.71 -19.94
CA GLY A 453 -30.13 4.38 -20.53
C GLY A 453 -29.88 3.19 -19.59
N MET A 454 -30.11 3.33 -18.28
CA MET A 454 -29.70 2.39 -17.23
C MET A 454 -30.40 1.05 -17.32
N PHE A 455 -31.57 1.01 -17.97
CA PHE A 455 -32.26 -0.22 -18.34
C PHE A 455 -33.09 0.01 -19.61
N SER A 456 -33.17 -1.00 -20.47
CA SER A 456 -34.08 -1.01 -21.61
C SER A 456 -35.13 -2.10 -21.43
N GLY A 457 -36.42 -1.77 -21.54
CA GLY A 457 -37.52 -2.74 -21.43
C GLY A 457 -38.46 -2.49 -20.25
N ALA A 458 -39.00 -3.57 -19.68
CA ALA A 458 -39.97 -3.50 -18.57
C ALA A 458 -39.31 -2.96 -17.29
N SER A 459 -40.11 -2.28 -16.45
CA SER A 459 -39.62 -1.67 -15.20
C SER A 459 -38.91 -2.69 -14.31
N PRO A 460 -37.69 -2.38 -13.81
CA PRO A 460 -36.96 -3.25 -12.90
C PRO A 460 -37.77 -3.56 -11.64
N ALA A 461 -37.68 -4.79 -11.16
CA ALA A 461 -38.26 -5.20 -9.91
C ALA A 461 -37.58 -4.48 -8.73
N GLY A 462 -38.39 -3.98 -7.80
CA GLY A 462 -37.91 -3.26 -6.61
C GLY A 462 -37.87 -1.74 -6.77
N VAL A 463 -38.17 -1.20 -7.96
CA VAL A 463 -38.28 0.24 -8.20
C VAL A 463 -39.64 0.57 -8.84
N PRO A 464 -40.46 1.46 -8.24
CA PRO A 464 -41.83 1.69 -8.70
C PRO A 464 -41.94 2.53 -9.98
N ASP A 465 -41.05 3.51 -10.19
CA ASP A 465 -41.10 4.46 -11.31
C ASP A 465 -39.70 4.77 -11.86
N ALA A 466 -39.63 5.29 -13.10
CA ALA A 466 -38.37 5.57 -13.80
C ALA A 466 -37.52 6.67 -13.12
N ASP A 467 -38.12 7.61 -12.40
CA ASP A 467 -37.39 8.72 -11.74
C ASP A 467 -37.10 8.45 -10.25
N ALA A 468 -37.25 7.21 -9.80
CA ALA A 468 -36.97 6.87 -8.41
C ALA A 468 -35.49 7.02 -8.08
N VAL A 469 -35.21 7.59 -6.90
CA VAL A 469 -33.86 7.65 -6.34
C VAL A 469 -33.39 6.24 -6.04
N VAL A 470 -32.17 5.93 -6.45
CA VAL A 470 -31.47 4.69 -6.17
C VAL A 470 -30.06 4.99 -5.67
N ARG A 471 -29.48 4.03 -4.97
CA ARG A 471 -28.04 4.02 -4.67
C ARG A 471 -27.35 3.25 -5.79
N ALA A 472 -26.63 3.95 -6.65
CA ALA A 472 -25.66 3.33 -7.55
C ALA A 472 -24.48 2.83 -6.71
N ASN A 473 -24.02 1.63 -6.98
CA ASN A 473 -22.91 1.00 -6.27
C ASN A 473 -21.82 0.75 -7.28
N TRP A 474 -20.56 1.05 -6.93
CA TRP A 474 -19.41 0.60 -7.69
C TRP A 474 -18.63 -0.38 -6.83
N THR A 475 -18.89 -1.67 -7.04
CA THR A 475 -18.28 -2.72 -6.22
C THR A 475 -17.05 -3.27 -6.91
N GLN A 476 -15.94 -3.37 -6.20
CA GLN A 476 -14.70 -3.97 -6.71
C GLN A 476 -14.32 -5.19 -5.86
N THR A 477 -13.93 -6.28 -6.52
CA THR A 477 -13.33 -7.46 -5.89
C THR A 477 -12.00 -7.74 -6.55
N SER A 478 -10.95 -7.79 -5.75
CA SER A 478 -9.59 -7.95 -6.28
C SER A 478 -8.87 -9.08 -5.57
N TYR A 479 -8.16 -9.90 -6.34
CA TYR A 479 -7.21 -10.88 -5.84
C TYR A 479 -5.85 -10.60 -6.45
N ARG A 480 -4.81 -10.57 -5.61
CA ARG A 480 -3.43 -10.46 -6.06
C ARG A 480 -2.57 -11.48 -5.35
N SER A 481 -1.67 -12.12 -6.07
CA SER A 481 -0.67 -12.99 -5.46
C SER A 481 0.60 -12.99 -6.29
N GLY A 482 1.73 -13.13 -5.62
CA GLY A 482 3.00 -13.07 -6.30
C GLY A 482 4.14 -13.49 -5.40
N PHE A 483 5.33 -13.48 -5.97
CA PHE A 483 6.55 -13.61 -5.20
C PHE A 483 7.69 -12.88 -5.87
N ASN A 484 8.58 -12.34 -5.05
CA ASN A 484 9.86 -11.80 -5.49
C ASN A 484 10.99 -12.66 -4.92
N ALA A 485 11.93 -13.06 -5.76
CA ALA A 485 13.08 -13.86 -5.38
C ALA A 485 14.37 -13.19 -5.87
N ALA A 486 15.34 -13.00 -4.96
CA ALA A 486 16.64 -12.42 -5.28
C ALA A 486 17.77 -13.27 -4.68
N LEU A 487 18.80 -13.53 -5.46
CA LEU A 487 20.03 -14.19 -5.05
C LEU A 487 21.15 -13.15 -4.97
N ASP A 488 21.59 -12.83 -3.76
CA ASP A 488 22.72 -11.95 -3.49
C ASP A 488 24.00 -12.80 -3.41
N TRP A 489 25.01 -12.46 -4.21
CA TRP A 489 26.28 -13.16 -4.26
C TRP A 489 27.47 -12.20 -4.18
N GLN A 490 28.24 -12.28 -3.08
CA GLN A 490 29.41 -11.42 -2.90
C GLN A 490 30.68 -12.11 -3.41
N VAL A 491 31.33 -11.52 -4.40
CA VAL A 491 32.57 -12.03 -5.01
C VAL A 491 33.59 -10.90 -5.10
N ALA A 492 34.71 -11.04 -4.39
CA ALA A 492 35.75 -10.02 -4.31
C ALA A 492 35.17 -8.64 -3.89
N ASN A 493 35.19 -7.67 -4.79
CA ASN A 493 34.67 -6.31 -4.59
C ASN A 493 33.27 -6.09 -5.21
N HIS A 494 32.59 -7.16 -5.62
CA HIS A 494 31.28 -7.16 -6.28
C HIS A 494 30.22 -7.77 -5.34
N ASP A 495 29.07 -7.11 -5.24
CA ASP A 495 27.83 -7.65 -4.68
C ASP A 495 26.84 -7.83 -5.86
N LEU A 496 26.79 -9.05 -6.40
CA LEU A 496 25.92 -9.39 -7.52
C LEU A 496 24.52 -9.72 -7.03
N VAL A 497 23.50 -9.27 -7.77
CA VAL A 497 22.09 -9.61 -7.52
C VAL A 497 21.50 -10.20 -8.79
N PHE A 498 20.85 -11.35 -8.67
CA PHE A 498 20.02 -11.93 -9.72
C PHE A 498 18.64 -12.17 -9.16
N GLY A 499 17.58 -11.74 -9.84
CA GLY A 499 16.25 -12.00 -9.33
C GLY A 499 15.16 -12.06 -10.37
N TYR A 500 14.03 -12.53 -9.88
CA TYR A 500 12.82 -12.76 -10.63
C TYR A 500 11.62 -12.38 -9.77
N TRP A 501 10.71 -11.63 -10.36
CA TRP A 501 9.45 -11.23 -9.77
C TRP A 501 8.30 -11.75 -10.62
N TYR A 502 7.35 -12.41 -9.98
CA TYR A 502 6.08 -12.81 -10.55
C TYR A 502 4.94 -12.17 -9.78
N ASP A 503 3.97 -11.59 -10.49
CA ASP A 503 2.75 -11.03 -9.93
C ASP A 503 1.55 -11.45 -10.78
N TYR A 504 0.47 -11.86 -10.13
CA TYR A 504 -0.78 -12.22 -10.75
C TYR A 504 -1.90 -11.44 -10.06
N SER A 505 -2.75 -10.80 -10.84
CA SER A 505 -3.96 -10.17 -10.33
C SER A 505 -5.19 -10.50 -11.16
N ASP A 506 -6.32 -10.56 -10.48
CA ASP A 506 -7.67 -10.77 -11.01
C ASP A 506 -8.57 -9.73 -10.35
N ASP A 507 -9.03 -8.78 -11.14
CA ASP A 507 -9.89 -7.68 -10.73
C ASP A 507 -11.28 -7.83 -11.38
N SER A 508 -12.33 -7.51 -10.62
CA SER A 508 -13.70 -7.49 -11.10
C SER A 508 -14.47 -6.33 -10.47
N GLU A 509 -15.02 -5.47 -11.32
CA GLU A 509 -15.86 -4.35 -10.94
C GLU A 509 -17.27 -4.50 -11.49
N HIS A 510 -18.27 -4.08 -10.71
CA HIS A 510 -19.68 -4.12 -11.10
C HIS A 510 -20.38 -2.85 -10.67
N GLN A 511 -21.39 -2.43 -11.45
CA GLN A 511 -22.18 -1.24 -11.17
C GLN A 511 -23.67 -1.56 -10.91
N PRO A 512 -24.02 -2.32 -9.84
CA PRO A 512 -25.40 -2.64 -9.52
C PRO A 512 -26.11 -1.48 -8.81
N PHE A 513 -27.45 -1.51 -8.84
CA PHE A 513 -28.28 -0.51 -8.15
C PHE A 513 -28.97 -1.09 -6.92
N THR A 514 -29.20 -0.26 -5.92
CA THR A 514 -29.99 -0.61 -4.73
C THR A 514 -31.15 0.36 -4.58
N ALA A 515 -32.36 -0.16 -4.37
CA ALA A 515 -33.55 0.66 -4.20
C ALA A 515 -33.49 1.49 -2.91
N VAL A 516 -33.91 2.75 -2.99
CA VAL A 516 -34.04 3.66 -1.84
C VAL A 516 -35.52 3.81 -1.50
N ASN A 517 -35.86 3.63 -0.21
CA ASN A 517 -37.25 3.79 0.23
C ASN A 517 -37.60 5.25 0.55
N GLY A 518 -38.87 5.53 0.87
CA GLY A 518 -39.34 6.90 1.18
C GLY A 518 -38.72 7.57 2.42
N SER A 519 -37.87 6.87 3.18
CA SER A 519 -37.07 7.45 4.28
C SER A 519 -35.58 7.64 3.92
N GLY A 520 -35.18 7.34 2.69
CA GLY A 520 -33.78 7.43 2.25
C GLY A 520 -32.95 6.20 2.62
N TYR A 521 -33.58 5.12 3.08
CA TYR A 521 -32.88 3.89 3.46
C TYR A 521 -32.64 3.01 2.23
N ALA A 522 -31.37 2.71 1.97
CA ALA A 522 -30.90 1.67 1.07
C ALA A 522 -30.38 0.48 1.90
N PRO A 523 -30.89 -0.75 1.70
CA PRO A 523 -30.35 -1.91 2.39
C PRO A 523 -28.94 -2.26 1.89
N ASP A 524 -28.14 -2.87 2.77
CA ASP A 524 -26.90 -3.55 2.40
C ASP A 524 -25.84 -2.67 1.71
N ILE A 525 -25.16 -1.85 2.51
CA ILE A 525 -24.09 -0.99 1.99
C ILE A 525 -22.99 -1.76 1.27
N TRP A 526 -22.76 -3.02 1.66
CA TRP A 526 -21.74 -3.90 1.11
C TRP A 526 -22.15 -4.49 -0.24
N VAL A 527 -23.44 -4.68 -0.52
CA VAL A 527 -23.93 -5.34 -1.75
C VAL A 527 -23.53 -6.83 -1.81
N ASP A 528 -23.32 -7.47 -0.66
CA ASP A 528 -22.99 -8.90 -0.54
C ASP A 528 -24.14 -9.83 -1.02
N ARG A 529 -25.33 -9.27 -1.25
CA ARG A 529 -26.56 -10.01 -1.57
C ARG A 529 -27.28 -9.42 -2.76
N ILE A 530 -27.23 -10.14 -3.87
CA ILE A 530 -27.99 -9.83 -5.10
C ILE A 530 -29.49 -9.66 -4.81
N SER A 531 -30.07 -10.41 -3.87
CA SER A 531 -31.51 -10.27 -3.53
C SER A 531 -31.89 -8.94 -2.88
N ARG A 532 -30.92 -8.10 -2.52
CA ARG A 532 -31.12 -6.76 -1.95
C ARG A 532 -30.84 -5.63 -2.94
N THR A 533 -30.38 -5.95 -4.14
CA THR A 533 -30.24 -4.99 -5.23
C THR A 533 -31.50 -4.92 -6.08
N VAL A 534 -31.55 -3.95 -6.97
CA VAL A 534 -32.56 -3.87 -8.03
C VAL A 534 -32.35 -5.04 -8.98
N LEU A 535 -33.44 -5.73 -9.31
CA LEU A 535 -33.41 -6.90 -10.19
C LEU A 535 -34.22 -6.62 -11.45
N LEU A 536 -33.82 -7.23 -12.56
CA LEU A 536 -34.65 -7.34 -13.74
C LEU A 536 -35.83 -8.32 -13.49
N PRO A 537 -36.93 -8.26 -14.27
CA PRO A 537 -38.07 -9.17 -14.09
C PRO A 537 -37.74 -10.67 -14.22
N ASP A 538 -36.61 -11.01 -14.86
CA ASP A 538 -36.08 -12.37 -14.97
C ASP A 538 -35.26 -12.84 -13.75
N GLY A 539 -35.07 -11.96 -12.77
CA GLY A 539 -34.33 -12.21 -11.53
C GLY A 539 -32.83 -11.94 -11.61
N GLN A 540 -32.30 -11.48 -12.74
CA GLN A 540 -30.91 -11.04 -12.83
C GLN A 540 -30.71 -9.69 -12.14
N GLN A 541 -29.50 -9.45 -11.63
CA GLN A 541 -29.13 -8.15 -11.08
C GLN A 541 -29.17 -7.09 -12.18
N LEU A 542 -29.81 -5.95 -11.91
CA LEU A 542 -29.67 -4.80 -12.79
C LEU A 542 -28.27 -4.22 -12.58
N ASP A 543 -27.46 -4.24 -13.65
CA ASP A 543 -26.07 -3.81 -13.66
C ASP A 543 -25.88 -2.80 -14.81
N ALA A 544 -25.33 -1.62 -14.52
CA ALA A 544 -25.04 -0.61 -15.53
C ALA A 544 -23.78 -0.93 -16.35
N GLY A 545 -22.93 -1.80 -15.84
CA GLY A 545 -21.71 -2.20 -16.49
C GLY A 545 -20.76 -2.90 -15.53
N SER A 546 -19.89 -3.73 -16.08
CA SER A 546 -18.89 -4.48 -15.33
C SER A 546 -17.55 -4.42 -16.04
N TYR A 547 -16.46 -4.49 -15.27
CA TYR A 547 -15.10 -4.68 -15.75
C TYR A 547 -14.54 -5.95 -15.13
N HIS A 548 -13.73 -6.67 -15.91
CA HIS A 548 -12.98 -7.80 -15.40
C HIS A 548 -11.64 -7.83 -16.11
N MET A 549 -10.56 -7.84 -15.34
CA MET A 549 -9.20 -7.76 -15.85
C MET A 549 -8.30 -8.74 -15.14
N ILE A 550 -7.56 -9.51 -15.92
CA ILE A 550 -6.48 -10.37 -15.42
C ILE A 550 -5.17 -9.74 -15.86
N SER A 551 -4.26 -9.56 -14.91
CA SER A 551 -2.91 -9.04 -15.16
C SER A 551 -1.84 -10.02 -14.68
N GLN A 552 -0.81 -10.22 -15.50
CA GLN A 552 0.32 -11.09 -15.19
C GLN A 552 1.62 -10.34 -15.44
N THR A 553 2.43 -10.18 -14.40
CA THR A 553 3.76 -9.57 -14.47
C THR A 553 4.83 -10.62 -14.29
N ASN A 554 5.81 -10.61 -15.18
CA ASN A 554 7.08 -11.31 -15.02
C ASN A 554 8.19 -10.27 -15.14
N ALA A 555 9.07 -10.16 -14.15
CA ALA A 555 10.24 -9.31 -14.27
C ALA A 555 11.52 -10.06 -13.91
N LEU A 556 12.53 -9.94 -14.78
CA LEU A 556 13.87 -10.44 -14.53
C LEU A 556 14.78 -9.26 -14.24
N TYR A 557 15.62 -9.37 -13.22
CA TYR A 557 16.58 -8.32 -12.92
C TYR A 557 17.95 -8.86 -12.56
N VAL A 558 18.96 -8.10 -12.94
CA VAL A 558 20.36 -8.35 -12.62
C VAL A 558 21.02 -7.04 -12.23
N GLY A 559 21.88 -7.09 -11.22
CA GLY A 559 22.64 -5.94 -10.77
C GLY A 559 24.01 -6.33 -10.25
N ASP A 560 24.92 -5.36 -10.26
CA ASP A 560 26.24 -5.48 -9.68
C ASP A 560 26.59 -4.18 -8.95
N ARG A 561 26.78 -4.30 -7.63
CA ARG A 561 27.30 -3.24 -6.79
C ARG A 561 28.78 -3.48 -6.51
N MET A 562 29.59 -2.61 -7.08
CA MET A 562 31.04 -2.66 -7.02
C MET A 562 31.59 -1.64 -6.01
N HIS A 563 32.51 -2.07 -5.15
CA HIS A 563 33.16 -1.19 -4.17
C HIS A 563 34.64 -0.97 -4.51
N PHE A 564 35.08 0.28 -4.56
CA PHE A 564 36.45 0.68 -4.85
C PHE A 564 37.00 1.62 -3.78
N LEU A 565 38.30 1.88 -3.83
CA LEU A 565 38.99 2.86 -2.97
C LEU A 565 38.72 2.62 -1.46
N ASN A 566 38.86 1.37 -1.00
CA ASN A 566 38.52 0.96 0.36
C ASN A 566 37.06 1.29 0.74
N HIS A 567 36.11 0.98 -0.15
CA HIS A 567 34.65 1.21 0.01
C HIS A 567 34.23 2.69 0.07
N ARG A 568 35.13 3.60 -0.34
CA ARG A 568 34.78 5.02 -0.47
C ARG A 568 34.01 5.31 -1.73
N LEU A 569 34.32 4.62 -2.83
CA LEU A 569 33.58 4.68 -4.08
C LEU A 569 32.72 3.43 -4.19
N MET A 570 31.43 3.59 -4.47
CA MET A 570 30.55 2.50 -4.88
C MET A 570 29.92 2.88 -6.22
N VAL A 571 29.86 1.90 -7.11
CA VAL A 571 29.19 1.98 -8.41
C VAL A 571 28.21 0.82 -8.46
N ASP A 572 26.94 1.10 -8.70
CA ASP A 572 25.83 0.15 -8.79
C ASP A 572 25.27 0.24 -10.20
N VAL A 573 25.26 -0.87 -10.94
CA VAL A 573 24.67 -0.94 -12.28
C VAL A 573 23.63 -2.04 -12.27
N GLY A 574 22.44 -1.75 -12.77
CA GLY A 574 21.34 -2.70 -12.79
C GLY A 574 20.54 -2.65 -14.08
N PHE A 575 19.84 -3.75 -14.35
CA PHE A 575 18.90 -3.87 -15.44
C PHE A 575 17.72 -4.72 -14.97
N LYS A 576 16.50 -4.24 -15.20
CA LYS A 576 15.26 -4.98 -14.98
C LYS A 576 14.45 -4.99 -16.27
N GLU A 577 14.05 -6.17 -16.74
CA GLU A 577 13.10 -6.32 -17.85
C GLU A 577 11.74 -6.66 -17.24
N VAL A 578 10.73 -5.85 -17.53
CA VAL A 578 9.35 -6.08 -17.07
C VAL A 578 8.49 -6.53 -18.25
N MET A 579 7.93 -7.72 -18.14
CA MET A 579 6.98 -8.30 -19.09
C MET A 579 5.60 -8.34 -18.44
N LEU A 580 4.67 -7.53 -18.93
CA LEU A 580 3.31 -7.40 -18.41
C LEU A 580 2.32 -7.80 -19.49
N ASP A 581 1.44 -8.74 -19.16
CA ASP A 581 0.29 -9.13 -19.96
C ASP A 581 -0.99 -8.75 -19.20
N ARG A 582 -1.91 -8.06 -19.85
CA ARG A 582 -3.24 -7.74 -19.32
C ARG A 582 -4.29 -8.12 -20.35
N HIS A 583 -5.37 -8.75 -19.90
CA HIS A 583 -6.52 -9.02 -20.74
C HIS A 583 -7.80 -8.92 -19.91
N GLY A 584 -8.82 -8.28 -20.48
CA GLY A 584 -10.06 -8.04 -19.78
C GLY A 584 -11.26 -7.90 -20.69
N THR A 585 -12.43 -7.96 -20.07
CA THR A 585 -13.74 -7.81 -20.72
C THR A 585 -14.60 -6.83 -19.95
N THR A 586 -15.49 -6.13 -20.66
CA THR A 586 -16.44 -5.22 -20.05
C THR A 586 -17.82 -5.34 -20.68
N THR A 587 -18.86 -5.12 -19.88
CA THR A 587 -20.25 -4.99 -20.33
C THR A 587 -20.72 -3.54 -20.39
N SER A 588 -19.88 -2.59 -19.96
CA SER A 588 -20.17 -1.16 -19.94
C SER A 588 -20.43 -0.64 -21.36
N ALA A 589 -21.47 0.19 -21.50
CA ALA A 589 -21.86 0.74 -22.79
C ALA A 589 -20.86 1.82 -23.25
N GLY A 590 -20.67 1.95 -24.57
CA GLY A 590 -19.87 3.04 -25.16
C GLY A 590 -18.35 2.84 -25.13
N VAL A 591 -17.86 1.70 -24.63
CA VAL A 591 -16.43 1.32 -24.61
C VAL A 591 -16.19 0.04 -25.39
N GLN A 592 -14.92 -0.32 -25.65
CA GLN A 592 -14.62 -1.59 -26.32
C GLN A 592 -14.87 -2.76 -25.35
N THR A 593 -15.56 -3.81 -25.79
CA THR A 593 -16.00 -4.91 -24.89
C THR A 593 -14.88 -5.84 -24.43
N ALA A 594 -13.71 -5.78 -25.08
CA ALA A 594 -12.53 -6.56 -24.70
C ALA A 594 -11.27 -5.74 -24.94
N ALA A 595 -10.39 -5.74 -23.96
CA ALA A 595 -9.11 -5.04 -24.00
C ALA A 595 -7.97 -6.02 -23.72
N GLY A 596 -6.82 -5.78 -24.33
CA GLY A 596 -5.60 -6.52 -24.01
C GLY A 596 -4.39 -5.66 -24.27
N SER A 597 -3.39 -5.76 -23.40
CA SER A 597 -2.10 -5.10 -23.55
C SER A 597 -0.98 -6.06 -23.21
N ASN A 598 0.10 -5.97 -23.99
CA ASN A 598 1.32 -6.70 -23.73
C ASN A 598 2.48 -5.72 -23.83
N ALA A 599 3.28 -5.63 -22.78
CA ALA A 599 4.41 -4.73 -22.70
C ALA A 599 5.65 -5.50 -22.24
N ALA A 600 6.76 -5.30 -22.95
CA ALA A 600 8.09 -5.71 -22.54
C ALA A 600 8.95 -4.45 -22.46
N THR A 601 9.31 -4.05 -21.24
CA THR A 601 9.95 -2.76 -20.98
C THR A 601 11.28 -2.93 -20.27
N PRO A 602 12.39 -2.51 -20.90
CA PRO A 602 13.70 -2.51 -20.28
C PRO A 602 13.86 -1.31 -19.36
N LEU A 603 14.37 -1.56 -18.15
CA LEU A 603 14.61 -0.57 -17.11
C LEU A 603 16.09 -0.58 -16.68
N PRO A 604 17.02 -0.02 -17.49
CA PRO A 604 18.41 0.15 -17.11
C PRO A 604 18.58 1.23 -16.03
N ARG A 605 19.58 1.05 -15.17
CA ARG A 605 19.90 2.01 -14.11
C ARG A 605 21.38 2.00 -13.72
N ILE A 606 21.84 3.14 -13.22
CA ILE A 606 23.18 3.31 -12.66
C ILE A 606 23.15 4.24 -11.46
N ALA A 607 23.83 3.88 -10.39
CA ALA A 607 24.03 4.74 -9.23
C ALA A 607 25.50 4.75 -8.82
N ILE A 608 25.99 5.90 -8.40
CA ILE A 608 27.38 6.10 -7.97
C ILE A 608 27.35 6.86 -6.65
N ARG A 609 28.08 6.38 -5.64
CA ARG A 609 28.36 7.18 -4.44
C ARG A 609 29.84 7.29 -4.16
N TYR A 610 30.28 8.47 -3.73
CA TYR A 610 31.64 8.71 -3.29
C TYR A 610 31.69 9.39 -1.92
N ARG A 611 32.30 8.71 -0.95
CA ARG A 611 32.59 9.25 0.38
C ARG A 611 33.90 10.04 0.33
N ILE A 612 33.80 11.36 0.30
CA ILE A 612 34.94 12.29 0.37
C ILE A 612 35.61 12.17 1.74
N THR A 613 34.82 12.04 2.80
CA THR A 613 35.25 11.68 4.15
C THR A 613 34.14 10.83 4.80
N PRO A 614 34.31 10.30 6.04
CA PRO A 614 33.21 9.64 6.74
C PRO A 614 31.98 10.52 6.98
N ARG A 615 32.10 11.86 6.88
CA ARG A 615 31.01 12.81 7.10
C ARG A 615 30.45 13.43 5.82
N HIS A 616 31.15 13.31 4.70
CA HIS A 616 30.83 14.01 3.45
C HIS A 616 30.70 12.99 2.33
N MET A 617 29.52 12.90 1.73
CA MET A 617 29.22 11.98 0.64
C MET A 617 28.58 12.74 -0.52
N VAL A 618 28.95 12.38 -1.74
CA VAL A 618 28.23 12.78 -2.97
C VAL A 618 27.68 11.53 -3.63
N PHE A 619 26.55 11.65 -4.31
CA PHE A 619 25.97 10.57 -5.10
C PHE A 619 25.36 11.07 -6.39
N PHE A 620 25.28 10.18 -7.37
CA PHE A 620 24.59 10.37 -8.64
C PHE A 620 23.76 9.12 -8.94
N ASN A 621 22.58 9.28 -9.51
CA ASN A 621 21.68 8.18 -9.86
C ASN A 621 20.98 8.48 -11.18
N THR A 622 20.84 7.46 -12.03
CA THR A 622 19.95 7.49 -13.19
C THR A 622 19.09 6.24 -13.17
N THR A 623 17.78 6.42 -13.20
CA THR A 623 16.79 5.36 -13.11
C THR A 623 15.73 5.51 -14.18
N THR A 624 15.23 4.39 -14.65
CA THR A 624 14.14 4.34 -15.62
C THR A 624 12.94 3.73 -14.94
N ASN A 625 11.76 4.28 -15.22
CA ASN A 625 10.49 3.78 -14.71
C ASN A 625 9.47 3.73 -15.85
N PHE A 626 8.40 2.99 -15.61
CA PHE A 626 7.37 2.74 -16.60
C PHE A 626 6.02 2.54 -15.91
N ARG A 627 4.93 2.95 -16.55
CA ARG A 627 3.58 2.66 -16.05
C ARG A 627 2.65 2.39 -17.23
N THR A 628 1.73 1.45 -17.08
CA THR A 628 0.65 1.25 -18.04
C THR A 628 -0.61 2.01 -17.60
N PRO A 629 -1.50 2.36 -18.54
CA PRO A 629 -2.79 2.95 -18.22
C PRO A 629 -3.54 2.17 -17.14
N ASP A 630 -4.40 2.87 -16.40
CA ASP A 630 -5.38 2.25 -15.49
C ASP A 630 -6.31 1.27 -16.24
N GLU A 631 -7.02 0.45 -15.46
CA GLU A 631 -7.92 -0.56 -16.01
C GLU A 631 -8.99 0.02 -16.94
N SER A 632 -9.68 1.09 -16.51
CA SER A 632 -10.78 1.69 -17.25
C SER A 632 -10.30 2.29 -18.59
N ALA A 633 -9.11 2.89 -18.64
CA ALA A 633 -8.54 3.43 -19.87
C ALA A 633 -8.10 2.37 -20.89
N LEU A 634 -7.81 1.13 -20.45
CA LEU A 634 -7.48 0.04 -21.38
C LEU A 634 -8.66 -0.30 -22.30
N PHE A 635 -9.90 -0.07 -21.87
CA PHE A 635 -11.10 -0.32 -22.69
C PHE A 635 -11.40 0.81 -23.69
N GLY A 636 -10.48 1.77 -23.86
CA GLY A 636 -10.58 2.82 -24.88
C GLY A 636 -11.83 3.68 -24.71
N GLY A 637 -12.34 3.80 -23.48
CA GLY A 637 -13.50 4.64 -23.17
C GLY A 637 -13.19 6.12 -23.33
N VAL A 638 -14.20 6.95 -23.06
CA VAL A 638 -14.04 8.40 -22.97
C VAL A 638 -13.03 8.68 -21.87
N THR A 639 -11.78 9.00 -22.22
CA THR A 639 -10.83 9.61 -21.27
C THR A 639 -11.45 10.90 -20.76
N ALA A 640 -11.06 11.40 -19.58
CA ALA A 640 -11.60 12.68 -19.10
C ALA A 640 -11.38 13.87 -20.07
N SER A 641 -10.46 13.73 -21.04
CA SER A 641 -10.31 14.63 -22.18
C SER A 641 -11.45 14.59 -23.21
N GLY A 642 -12.41 13.69 -23.06
CA GLY A 642 -13.51 13.45 -24.00
C GLY A 642 -13.11 12.69 -25.28
N ILE A 643 -11.88 12.19 -25.37
CA ILE A 643 -11.34 11.57 -26.58
C ILE A 643 -11.16 10.07 -26.40
N THR A 644 -11.68 9.32 -27.37
CA THR A 644 -11.53 7.88 -27.53
C THR A 644 -10.18 7.56 -28.16
N THR A 645 -9.15 7.34 -27.36
CA THR A 645 -7.83 6.85 -27.83
C THR A 645 -7.32 5.74 -26.92
N GLN A 646 -6.65 4.73 -27.51
CA GLN A 646 -5.87 3.80 -26.70
C GLN A 646 -4.67 4.54 -26.12
N LEU A 647 -4.63 4.64 -24.79
CA LEU A 647 -3.50 5.24 -24.08
C LEU A 647 -2.25 4.38 -24.25
N LYS A 648 -1.11 5.07 -24.33
CA LYS A 648 0.20 4.43 -24.40
C LYS A 648 0.85 4.55 -23.04
N ASN A 649 1.58 3.50 -22.68
CA ASN A 649 2.35 3.46 -21.47
C ASN A 649 3.26 4.67 -21.29
N GLU A 650 3.33 5.13 -20.06
CA GLU A 650 4.27 6.13 -19.57
C GLU A 650 5.67 5.52 -19.45
N TYR A 651 6.69 6.28 -19.85
CA TYR A 651 8.09 5.94 -19.60
C TYR A 651 8.83 7.17 -19.12
N SER A 652 9.69 7.01 -18.11
CA SER A 652 10.47 8.11 -17.56
C SER A 652 11.94 7.75 -17.38
N VAL A 653 12.78 8.76 -17.56
CA VAL A 653 14.20 8.74 -17.19
C VAL A 653 14.39 9.79 -16.10
N SER A 654 14.91 9.35 -14.97
CA SER A 654 15.12 10.18 -13.78
C SER A 654 16.60 10.25 -13.43
N GLU A 655 17.12 11.45 -13.26
CA GLU A 655 18.51 11.72 -12.92
C GLU A 655 18.58 12.51 -11.62
N GLU A 656 19.51 12.12 -10.74
CA GLU A 656 19.74 12.80 -9.46
C GLU A 656 21.22 13.02 -9.22
N LEU A 657 21.56 14.19 -8.67
CA LEU A 657 22.87 14.51 -8.14
C LEU A 657 22.69 15.05 -6.73
N GLY A 658 23.28 14.38 -5.74
CA GLY A 658 23.11 14.79 -4.35
C GLY A 658 24.38 14.81 -3.51
N TYR A 659 24.28 15.50 -2.39
CA TYR A 659 25.31 15.66 -1.38
C TYR A 659 24.71 15.42 -0.01
N ARG A 660 25.40 14.63 0.82
CA ARG A 660 25.01 14.34 2.20
C ARG A 660 26.12 14.70 3.18
N TYR A 661 25.72 15.29 4.28
CA TYR A 661 26.55 15.58 5.43
C TYR A 661 26.03 14.83 6.66
N SER A 662 26.90 14.04 7.30
CA SER A 662 26.60 13.29 8.53
C SER A 662 27.61 13.64 9.61
N GLY A 663 27.33 14.72 10.35
CA GLY A 663 28.18 15.20 11.44
C GLY A 663 27.82 14.62 12.81
N ASN A 664 28.53 15.10 13.84
CA ASN A 664 28.24 14.72 15.23
C ASN A 664 26.98 15.40 15.76
N LEU A 665 26.61 16.56 15.21
CA LEU A 665 25.47 17.36 15.65
C LEU A 665 24.46 17.61 14.53
N ILE A 666 24.91 17.89 13.31
CA ILE A 666 24.04 18.20 12.16
C ILE A 666 24.10 17.03 11.17
N ILE A 667 22.95 16.67 10.62
CA ILE A 667 22.80 15.83 9.43
C ILE A 667 22.05 16.66 8.37
N GLY A 668 22.39 16.50 7.10
CA GLY A 668 21.60 17.07 6.03
C GLY A 668 21.87 16.47 4.67
N SER A 669 20.95 16.69 3.75
CA SER A 669 20.98 16.27 2.36
C SER A 669 20.57 17.44 1.45
N LEU A 670 21.16 17.45 0.27
CA LEU A 670 20.80 18.31 -0.85
C LEU A 670 20.76 17.43 -2.09
N THR A 671 19.66 17.43 -2.84
CA THR A 671 19.51 16.68 -4.09
C THR A 671 19.05 17.63 -5.19
N LEU A 672 19.73 17.61 -6.33
CA LEU A 672 19.26 18.15 -7.60
C LEU A 672 18.66 17.00 -8.42
N PHE A 673 17.49 17.20 -9.01
CA PHE A 673 16.85 16.17 -9.82
C PHE A 673 16.35 16.71 -11.17
N ASN A 674 16.34 15.83 -12.17
CA ASN A 674 15.80 16.06 -13.51
C ASN A 674 15.07 14.81 -14.00
N TYR A 675 13.82 14.95 -14.42
CA TYR A 675 12.99 13.88 -14.95
C TYR A 675 12.47 14.25 -16.34
N ASP A 676 12.55 13.29 -17.25
CA ASP A 676 12.01 13.39 -18.60
C ASP A 676 10.97 12.28 -18.82
N PHE A 677 9.73 12.67 -19.09
CA PHE A 677 8.59 11.77 -19.26
C PHE A 677 8.13 11.71 -20.72
N THR A 678 7.73 10.52 -21.14
CA THR A 678 6.99 10.27 -22.38
C THR A 678 5.63 9.69 -22.03
N ASN A 679 4.55 10.21 -22.63
CA ASN A 679 3.17 9.79 -22.38
C ASN A 679 2.79 9.88 -20.90
N ARG A 680 3.08 11.00 -20.24
CA ARG A 680 2.74 11.24 -18.84
C ARG A 680 1.24 10.99 -18.63
N GLU A 681 0.91 10.00 -17.82
CA GLU A 681 -0.45 9.65 -17.44
C GLU A 681 -0.80 10.40 -16.14
N ILE A 682 -1.98 10.98 -16.05
CA ILE A 682 -2.43 11.76 -14.89
C ILE A 682 -3.83 11.28 -14.57
N GLN A 683 -4.01 10.74 -13.37
CA GLN A 683 -5.32 10.31 -12.90
C GLN A 683 -6.24 11.50 -12.65
N THR A 684 -7.53 11.28 -12.85
CA THR A 684 -8.63 12.20 -12.57
C THR A 684 -9.91 11.40 -12.32
N LEU A 685 -10.99 12.08 -11.94
CA LEU A 685 -12.25 11.46 -11.58
C LEU A 685 -13.33 11.75 -12.63
N LEU A 686 -14.16 10.75 -12.91
CA LEU A 686 -15.37 10.84 -13.71
C LEU A 686 -16.58 10.48 -12.85
N ASN A 687 -17.67 11.24 -12.99
CA ASN A 687 -18.96 10.87 -12.40
C ASN A 687 -19.70 9.91 -13.35
N VAL A 688 -19.85 8.66 -12.96
CA VAL A 688 -20.60 7.63 -13.69
C VAL A 688 -21.81 7.23 -12.85
N ASN A 689 -22.99 7.64 -13.28
CA ASN A 689 -24.26 7.29 -12.62
C ASN A 689 -24.30 7.68 -11.12
N GLY A 690 -23.68 8.80 -10.75
CA GLY A 690 -23.63 9.29 -9.36
C GLY A 690 -22.44 8.78 -8.54
N ALA A 691 -21.72 7.76 -9.01
CA ALA A 691 -20.48 7.26 -8.39
C ALA A 691 -19.26 7.94 -9.04
N GLN A 692 -18.21 8.21 -8.25
CA GLN A 692 -16.94 8.70 -8.77
C GLN A 692 -16.06 7.52 -9.18
N VAL A 693 -15.46 7.59 -10.36
CA VAL A 693 -14.63 6.53 -10.92
C VAL A 693 -13.32 7.13 -11.41
N ASP A 694 -12.21 6.47 -11.10
CA ASP A 694 -10.88 6.85 -11.56
C ASP A 694 -10.74 6.68 -13.08
N SER A 695 -10.10 7.66 -13.72
CA SER A 695 -9.78 7.69 -15.14
C SER A 695 -8.43 8.35 -15.38
N THR A 696 -7.83 8.10 -16.54
CA THR A 696 -6.55 8.69 -16.92
C THR A 696 -6.65 9.76 -18.03
N ILE A 697 -5.89 10.85 -17.89
CA ILE A 697 -5.55 11.83 -18.92
C ILE A 697 -4.09 11.60 -19.36
N ASN A 698 -3.82 11.56 -20.66
CA ASN A 698 -2.45 11.58 -21.18
C ASN A 698 -1.98 13.02 -21.43
N GLY A 699 -1.09 13.50 -20.57
CA GLY A 699 -0.46 14.81 -20.62
C GLY A 699 0.67 14.94 -21.66
N GLY A 700 1.04 13.86 -22.36
CA GLY A 700 2.11 13.86 -23.36
C GLY A 700 3.51 13.90 -22.73
N GLY A 701 4.46 14.60 -23.37
CA GLY A 701 5.79 14.82 -22.79
C GLY A 701 5.77 15.78 -21.61
N GLN A 702 6.60 15.54 -20.59
CA GLN A 702 6.79 16.43 -19.45
C GLN A 702 8.25 16.42 -18.98
N THR A 703 8.77 17.58 -18.62
CA THR A 703 10.09 17.74 -17.98
C THR A 703 9.89 18.26 -16.56
N SER A 704 10.46 17.59 -15.56
CA SER A 704 10.37 18.03 -14.15
C SER A 704 11.76 18.14 -13.54
N ARG A 705 12.13 19.33 -13.05
CA ARG A 705 13.45 19.58 -12.46
C ARG A 705 13.34 20.33 -11.15
N GLY A 706 14.23 20.07 -10.22
CA GLY A 706 14.12 20.69 -8.91
C GLY A 706 15.28 20.44 -7.97
N VAL A 707 15.06 20.91 -6.74
CA VAL A 707 16.02 20.84 -5.65
C VAL A 707 15.31 20.46 -4.37
N ASP A 708 15.76 19.39 -3.73
CA ASP A 708 15.35 18.98 -2.39
C ASP A 708 16.43 19.28 -1.37
N VAL A 709 16.03 19.80 -0.22
CA VAL A 709 16.90 20.09 0.93
C VAL A 709 16.29 19.49 2.18
N GLU A 710 17.13 18.83 2.98
CA GLU A 710 16.75 18.28 4.28
C GLU A 710 17.88 18.54 5.29
N ILE A 711 17.55 19.05 6.48
CA ILE A 711 18.52 19.34 7.54
C ILE A 711 17.89 18.97 8.88
N GLY A 712 18.62 18.24 9.71
CA GLY A 712 18.20 17.99 11.09
C GLY A 712 19.37 17.98 12.06
N LEU A 713 19.03 18.25 13.33
CA LEU A 713 19.98 18.21 14.43
C LEU A 713 19.81 16.89 15.20
N LYS A 714 20.92 16.25 15.57
CA LYS A 714 20.95 15.30 16.68
C LYS A 714 20.55 16.04 17.97
N PRO A 715 19.85 15.40 18.92
CA PRO A 715 19.35 16.07 20.11
C PRO A 715 20.43 16.89 20.83
N TRP A 716 20.15 18.19 21.01
CA TRP A 716 20.99 19.14 21.71
C TRP A 716 20.18 19.78 22.82
N HIS A 717 20.55 19.48 24.07
CA HIS A 717 19.74 19.82 25.25
C HIS A 717 18.27 19.38 25.08
N HIS A 718 18.06 18.14 24.63
CA HIS A 718 16.75 17.53 24.36
C HIS A 718 15.97 18.09 23.16
N PHE A 719 16.47 19.14 22.49
CA PHE A 719 15.86 19.67 21.28
C PHE A 719 16.46 19.05 20.01
N ALA A 720 15.61 18.69 19.07
CA ALA A 720 15.99 18.17 17.76
C ALA A 720 15.16 18.86 16.66
N PRO A 721 15.60 20.03 16.16
CA PRO A 721 14.97 20.69 15.02
C PRO A 721 15.22 19.94 13.71
N TYR A 722 14.28 20.12 12.79
CA TYR A 722 14.25 19.58 11.45
C TYR A 722 13.72 20.65 10.47
N LEU A 723 14.32 20.72 9.29
CA LEU A 723 13.92 21.60 8.19
C LEU A 723 13.97 20.81 6.89
N SER A 724 12.96 20.98 6.04
CA SER A 724 12.94 20.45 4.69
C SER A 724 12.38 21.47 3.71
N GLY A 725 12.72 21.32 2.43
CA GLY A 725 12.09 22.08 1.37
C GLY A 725 12.38 21.52 -0.01
N GLU A 726 11.47 21.82 -0.93
CA GLU A 726 11.55 21.46 -2.34
C GLU A 726 11.30 22.72 -3.18
N TYR A 727 12.11 22.92 -4.20
CA TYR A 727 11.76 23.76 -5.35
C TYR A 727 11.53 22.88 -6.57
N LEU A 728 10.35 23.00 -7.20
CA LEU A 728 9.95 22.19 -8.36
C LEU A 728 9.60 23.09 -9.55
N HIS A 729 10.18 22.77 -10.70
CA HIS A 729 9.83 23.35 -11.98
C HIS A 729 9.46 22.24 -12.97
N ALA A 730 8.15 21.98 -13.09
CA ALA A 730 7.58 20.99 -14.00
C ALA A 730 6.86 21.66 -15.18
N THR A 731 7.19 21.27 -16.41
CA THR A 731 6.64 21.82 -17.64
C THR A 731 6.09 20.74 -18.55
N ILE A 732 4.92 21.00 -19.14
CA ILE A 732 4.33 20.15 -20.18
C ILE A 732 5.03 20.45 -21.50
N ASP A 733 5.53 19.43 -22.19
CA ASP A 733 6.31 19.57 -23.42
C ASP A 733 5.48 19.32 -24.70
N SER A 734 4.21 18.95 -24.53
CA SER A 734 3.27 18.61 -25.61
C SER A 734 2.01 19.46 -25.60
N ASP A 735 1.41 19.63 -26.77
CA ASP A 735 0.03 20.10 -26.89
C ASP A 735 -0.90 18.90 -26.67
N ILE A 736 -1.95 19.07 -25.87
CA ILE A 736 -2.86 17.98 -25.48
C ILE A 736 -4.13 18.05 -26.34
N PRO A 737 -4.60 16.92 -26.90
CA PRO A 737 -5.84 16.91 -27.66
C PRO A 737 -7.07 17.04 -26.74
N SER A 738 -8.10 17.72 -27.22
CA SER A 738 -9.43 17.84 -26.60
C SER A 738 -10.53 17.63 -27.64
N THR A 739 -11.79 17.51 -27.19
CA THR A 739 -12.96 17.46 -28.08
C THR A 739 -13.08 18.68 -29.00
N SER A 740 -12.50 19.82 -28.61
CA SER A 740 -12.48 21.07 -29.37
C SER A 740 -11.25 21.23 -30.31
N GLY A 741 -10.36 20.23 -30.33
CA GLY A 741 -9.09 20.26 -31.07
C GLY A 741 -7.87 20.26 -30.14
N MET A 742 -6.71 20.64 -30.67
CA MET A 742 -5.46 20.67 -29.90
C MET A 742 -5.42 21.90 -28.98
N LEU A 743 -5.19 21.67 -27.68
CA LEU A 743 -4.96 22.72 -26.70
C LEU A 743 -3.48 23.08 -26.64
N ALA A 744 -3.17 24.38 -26.60
CA ALA A 744 -1.80 24.90 -26.56
C ALA A 744 -1.19 24.78 -25.14
N THR A 745 -0.98 23.56 -24.69
CA THR A 745 -0.47 23.21 -23.36
C THR A 745 1.05 23.15 -23.30
N ARG A 746 1.75 23.14 -24.44
CA ARG A 746 3.22 23.14 -24.45
C ARG A 746 3.80 24.38 -23.76
N GLY A 747 4.75 24.17 -22.86
CA GLY A 747 5.42 25.20 -22.06
C GLY A 747 4.63 25.65 -20.83
N LYS A 748 3.43 25.07 -20.59
CA LYS A 748 2.64 25.32 -19.37
C LYS A 748 3.22 24.53 -18.19
N THR A 749 2.93 24.99 -16.98
CA THR A 749 3.28 24.28 -15.74
C THR A 749 2.42 23.03 -15.62
N ALA A 750 3.01 21.90 -15.24
CA ALA A 750 2.26 20.67 -14.98
C ALA A 750 1.25 20.88 -13.83
N VAL A 751 0.12 20.16 -13.90
CA VAL A 751 -0.86 20.15 -12.81
C VAL A 751 -0.27 19.52 -11.55
N GLU A 752 -0.85 19.80 -10.38
CA GLU A 752 -0.46 19.18 -9.09
C GLU A 752 1.03 19.33 -8.72
N SER A 753 1.70 20.34 -9.30
CA SER A 753 3.13 20.57 -9.18
C SER A 753 3.40 21.89 -8.45
N PRO A 754 3.29 21.93 -7.10
CA PRO A 754 3.56 23.14 -6.33
C PRO A 754 5.02 23.57 -6.51
N THR A 755 5.26 24.83 -6.87
CA THR A 755 6.61 25.31 -7.19
C THR A 755 7.56 25.33 -5.98
N LEU A 756 7.02 25.51 -4.78
CA LEU A 756 7.78 25.57 -3.53
C LEU A 756 6.99 24.85 -2.43
N GLN A 757 7.68 23.97 -1.72
CA GLN A 757 7.19 23.34 -0.50
C GLN A 757 8.25 23.50 0.60
N ALA A 758 7.84 23.69 1.84
CA ALA A 758 8.77 23.82 2.96
C ALA A 758 8.16 23.34 4.27
N SER A 759 8.94 22.61 5.06
CA SER A 759 8.53 22.17 6.39
C SER A 759 9.56 22.53 7.45
N ALA A 760 9.08 22.79 8.66
CA ALA A 760 9.91 22.92 9.84
C ALA A 760 9.29 22.14 10.99
N GLY A 761 10.13 21.44 11.75
CA GLY A 761 9.75 20.68 12.92
C GLY A 761 10.69 20.97 14.09
N LEU A 762 10.14 21.05 15.30
CA LEU A 762 10.91 21.15 16.54
C LEU A 762 10.44 20.09 17.51
N SER A 763 11.26 19.06 17.71
CA SER A 763 11.01 18.03 18.73
C SER A 763 11.75 18.39 20.03
N TYR A 764 11.12 18.10 21.16
CA TYR A 764 11.69 18.06 22.49
C TYR A 764 11.40 16.69 23.13
N ASP A 765 12.39 16.06 23.77
CA ASP A 765 12.20 14.84 24.56
C ASP A 765 13.30 14.70 25.62
N ASP A 766 12.94 14.82 26.89
CA ASP A 766 13.86 14.64 28.03
C ASP A 766 13.79 13.26 28.69
N GLY A 767 13.01 12.34 28.10
CA GLY A 767 12.68 11.04 28.66
C GLY A 767 11.33 11.00 29.37
N HIS A 768 10.87 12.13 29.92
CA HIS A 768 9.56 12.28 30.58
C HIS A 768 8.66 13.22 29.79
N PHE A 769 9.00 14.51 29.75
CA PHE A 769 8.30 15.48 28.93
C PHE A 769 8.77 15.36 27.49
N PHE A 770 7.80 15.26 26.58
CA PHE A 770 8.07 15.30 25.17
C PHE A 770 7.06 16.17 24.45
N GLY A 771 7.46 16.67 23.29
CA GLY A 771 6.58 17.38 22.39
C GLY A 771 7.18 17.55 21.02
N ILE A 772 6.33 17.88 20.06
CA ILE A 772 6.73 18.26 18.72
C ILE A 772 5.79 19.33 18.19
N ALA A 773 6.35 20.39 17.63
CA ALA A 773 5.61 21.38 16.85
C ALA A 773 6.11 21.31 15.41
N SER A 774 5.21 21.29 14.44
CA SER A 774 5.56 21.29 13.02
C SER A 774 4.71 22.27 12.23
N VAL A 775 5.29 22.80 11.16
CA VAL A 775 4.62 23.63 10.17
C VAL A 775 4.99 23.13 8.78
N HIS A 776 4.02 23.12 7.88
CA HIS A 776 4.20 22.75 6.49
C HIS A 776 3.55 23.81 5.60
N TYR A 777 4.29 24.29 4.60
CA TYR A 777 3.83 25.25 3.60
C TYR A 777 3.82 24.57 2.23
N THR A 778 2.68 24.67 1.55
CA THR A 778 2.49 24.18 0.18
C THR A 778 2.17 25.36 -0.72
N GLY A 779 2.99 25.57 -1.75
CA GLY A 779 2.76 26.63 -2.73
C GLY A 779 1.55 26.37 -3.62
N ARG A 780 1.11 27.40 -4.33
CA ARG A 780 0.05 27.30 -5.34
C ARG A 780 0.35 26.23 -6.39
N GLN A 781 -0.68 25.53 -6.85
CA GLN A 781 -0.61 24.52 -7.90
C GLN A 781 -1.76 24.70 -8.90
N TYR A 782 -1.49 24.44 -10.18
CA TYR A 782 -2.53 24.47 -11.22
C TYR A 782 -3.37 23.19 -11.16
N SER A 783 -4.68 23.35 -11.32
CA SER A 783 -5.63 22.26 -11.50
C SER A 783 -5.93 21.98 -12.97
N THR A 784 -5.54 22.89 -13.86
CA THR A 784 -5.80 22.77 -15.29
C THR A 784 -4.53 22.74 -16.14
N PHE A 785 -4.53 21.91 -17.19
CA PHE A 785 -3.42 21.81 -18.13
C PHE A 785 -3.18 23.11 -18.90
N MET A 786 -4.23 23.89 -19.18
CA MET A 786 -4.12 25.22 -19.80
C MET A 786 -3.58 26.31 -18.86
N ASN A 787 -3.47 26.01 -17.56
CA ASN A 787 -3.08 26.90 -16.48
C ASN A 787 -4.00 28.14 -16.36
N ASP A 788 -5.27 28.00 -16.72
CA ASP A 788 -6.32 29.01 -16.58
C ASP A 788 -7.02 28.95 -15.20
N GLU A 789 -6.85 27.88 -14.43
CA GLU A 789 -7.26 27.80 -13.03
C GLU A 789 -6.19 27.17 -12.11
N ARG A 790 -6.12 27.67 -10.87
CA ARG A 790 -5.20 27.21 -9.83
C ARG A 790 -5.78 27.28 -8.43
N MET A 791 -5.27 26.40 -7.58
CA MET A 791 -5.44 26.41 -6.12
C MET A 791 -4.51 27.45 -5.45
N PRO A 792 -4.96 28.15 -4.39
CA PRO A 792 -4.10 29.03 -3.58
C PRO A 792 -3.08 28.24 -2.75
N ASP A 793 -2.03 28.91 -2.30
CA ASP A 793 -1.09 28.38 -1.32
C ASP A 793 -1.74 28.24 0.07
N HIS A 794 -1.18 27.37 0.91
CA HIS A 794 -1.67 27.17 2.27
C HIS A 794 -0.55 26.78 3.24
N THR A 795 -0.84 26.86 4.54
CA THR A 795 0.10 26.47 5.60
C THR A 795 -0.64 25.74 6.71
N THR A 796 -0.16 24.57 7.07
CA THR A 796 -0.71 23.76 8.17
C THR A 796 0.27 23.73 9.32
N GLY A 797 -0.25 23.60 10.54
CA GLY A 797 0.56 23.51 11.76
C GLY A 797 0.02 22.45 12.69
N ASN A 798 0.90 21.61 13.22
CA ASN A 798 0.55 20.55 14.16
C ASN A 798 1.36 20.69 15.45
N LEU A 799 0.78 20.25 16.57
CA LEU A 799 1.43 20.25 17.87
C LEU A 799 1.09 18.96 18.61
N ALA A 800 2.08 18.30 19.19
CA ALA A 800 1.87 17.25 20.17
C ALA A 800 2.65 17.56 21.44
N ILE A 801 2.04 17.31 22.59
CA ILE A 801 2.67 17.47 23.91
C ILE A 801 2.26 16.28 24.76
N GLY A 802 3.19 15.69 25.50
CA GLY A 802 2.88 14.60 26.41
C GLY A 802 3.87 14.44 27.55
N TYR A 803 3.52 13.53 28.44
CA TYR A 803 4.30 13.16 29.62
C TYR A 803 4.34 11.63 29.75
N ARG A 804 5.56 11.11 29.87
CA ARG A 804 5.89 9.71 30.08
C ARG A 804 6.32 9.51 31.54
N MET A 805 5.61 8.64 32.23
CA MET A 805 5.86 8.26 33.61
C MET A 805 6.90 7.14 33.69
N ASP A 806 7.50 6.98 34.86
CA ASP A 806 8.24 5.76 35.20
C ASP A 806 7.28 4.56 35.29
N ASP A 807 7.85 3.36 35.23
CA ASP A 807 7.11 2.11 35.44
C ASP A 807 6.29 2.14 36.75
N HIS A 808 5.03 1.73 36.66
CA HIS A 808 4.12 1.71 37.80
C HIS A 808 3.33 0.41 37.87
N ALA A 809 3.55 -0.37 38.93
CA ALA A 809 2.96 -1.70 39.11
C ALA A 809 3.28 -2.63 37.92
N PHE A 810 2.27 -3.07 37.17
CA PHE A 810 2.45 -3.90 35.98
C PHE A 810 2.54 -3.08 34.68
N LEU A 811 2.36 -1.76 34.76
CA LEU A 811 2.39 -0.87 33.61
C LEU A 811 3.82 -0.40 33.36
N SER A 812 4.30 -0.61 32.13
CA SER A 812 5.57 -0.11 31.65
C SER A 812 5.40 1.24 30.95
N HIS A 813 6.05 2.27 31.49
CA HIS A 813 6.08 3.64 30.98
C HIS A 813 4.70 4.21 30.57
N PRO A 814 3.74 4.36 31.51
CA PRO A 814 2.46 5.02 31.22
C PRO A 814 2.67 6.41 30.62
N GLU A 815 1.88 6.76 29.61
CA GLU A 815 1.99 8.02 28.87
C GLU A 815 0.62 8.68 28.69
N PHE A 816 0.61 10.00 28.82
CA PHE A 816 -0.51 10.85 28.38
C PHE A 816 -0.02 11.83 27.33
N ARG A 817 -0.78 12.01 26.26
CA ARG A 817 -0.48 13.01 25.22
C ARG A 817 -1.73 13.71 24.70
N MET A 818 -1.49 14.92 24.20
CA MET A 818 -2.45 15.73 23.46
C MET A 818 -1.88 15.98 22.07
N ASN A 819 -2.65 15.69 21.03
CA ASN A 819 -2.35 15.98 19.64
C ASN A 819 -3.30 17.05 19.14
N PHE A 820 -2.77 18.10 18.52
CA PHE A 820 -3.49 19.19 17.86
C PHE A 820 -3.11 19.17 16.38
N VAL A 821 -4.07 18.85 15.53
CA VAL A 821 -3.92 18.86 14.07
C VAL A 821 -4.55 20.14 13.55
N ASN A 822 -3.87 20.84 12.63
CA ASN A 822 -4.30 22.14 12.11
C ASN A 822 -4.58 23.16 13.23
N ILE A 823 -3.57 23.43 14.07
CA ILE A 823 -3.67 24.27 15.28
C ILE A 823 -4.11 25.72 15.00
N THR A 824 -3.89 26.22 13.77
CA THR A 824 -4.33 27.56 13.34
C THR A 824 -5.81 27.58 12.95
N ASN A 825 -6.46 26.42 12.84
CA ASN A 825 -7.80 26.24 12.31
C ASN A 825 -8.00 26.92 10.95
N GLN A 826 -7.00 26.84 10.08
CA GLN A 826 -7.12 27.36 8.73
C GLN A 826 -8.06 26.44 7.94
N HIS A 827 -9.01 27.00 7.20
CA HIS A 827 -9.81 26.29 6.22
C HIS A 827 -9.19 26.50 4.84
N TYR A 828 -8.81 25.43 4.16
CA TYR A 828 -8.04 25.49 2.92
C TYR A 828 -8.39 24.33 2.00
N LEU A 829 -8.06 24.49 0.72
CA LEU A 829 -8.07 23.40 -0.24
C LEU A 829 -6.74 22.64 -0.10
N SER A 830 -6.80 21.35 0.24
CA SER A 830 -5.61 20.55 0.54
C SER A 830 -4.91 20.01 -0.70
N GLY A 831 -5.67 19.71 -1.77
CA GLY A 831 -5.14 19.23 -3.04
C GLY A 831 -6.13 19.31 -4.19
N VAL A 832 -5.64 19.12 -5.42
CA VAL A 832 -6.52 18.93 -6.59
C VAL A 832 -7.07 17.52 -6.51
N ALA A 833 -8.38 17.36 -6.65
CA ALA A 833 -9.05 16.06 -6.67
C ALA A 833 -9.29 15.61 -8.11
N THR A 834 -9.70 16.54 -8.97
CA THR A 834 -10.07 16.28 -10.37
C THR A 834 -9.31 17.26 -11.26
N PRO A 835 -8.09 16.94 -11.72
CA PRO A 835 -7.41 17.76 -12.70
C PRO A 835 -8.14 17.68 -14.06
N THR A 836 -8.25 18.81 -14.75
CA THR A 836 -8.99 18.94 -16.01
C THR A 836 -8.19 19.68 -17.09
N LEU A 837 -8.60 19.61 -18.36
CA LEU A 837 -7.89 20.29 -19.44
C LEU A 837 -7.96 21.82 -19.31
N THR A 838 -9.14 22.35 -18.99
CA THR A 838 -9.43 23.78 -18.86
C THR A 838 -10.31 24.07 -17.64
N ALA A 839 -10.39 25.35 -17.25
CA ALA A 839 -11.27 25.77 -16.15
C ALA A 839 -12.76 25.53 -16.44
N ALA A 840 -13.15 25.56 -17.73
CA ALA A 840 -14.53 25.33 -18.16
C ALA A 840 -14.99 23.86 -17.95
N ASP A 841 -14.03 22.94 -17.82
CA ASP A 841 -14.29 21.52 -17.57
C ASP A 841 -14.57 21.23 -16.09
N GLY A 842 -14.50 22.23 -15.21
CA GLY A 842 -14.91 22.13 -13.80
C GLY A 842 -13.95 21.33 -12.91
N PRO A 843 -12.69 21.76 -12.73
CA PRO A 843 -11.77 21.10 -11.80
C PRO A 843 -12.30 21.16 -10.34
N GLN A 844 -12.04 20.11 -9.59
CA GLN A 844 -12.47 19.98 -8.19
C GLN A 844 -11.30 19.78 -7.24
N TYR A 845 -11.52 20.08 -5.95
CA TYR A 845 -10.48 20.15 -4.93
C TYR A 845 -10.89 19.44 -3.64
N TYR A 846 -9.92 18.80 -2.98
CA TYR A 846 -10.08 18.32 -1.62
C TYR A 846 -10.13 19.50 -0.64
N VAL A 847 -10.99 19.41 0.36
CA VAL A 847 -11.10 20.38 1.46
C VAL A 847 -10.32 19.85 2.66
N GLY A 848 -9.26 20.53 3.06
CA GLY A 848 -8.41 20.12 4.18
C GLY A 848 -9.16 20.13 5.52
N GLY A 849 -8.85 19.15 6.37
CA GLY A 849 -9.47 18.99 7.68
C GLY A 849 -9.30 20.21 8.60
N GLY A 850 -10.36 20.55 9.34
CA GLY A 850 -10.34 21.59 10.38
C GLY A 850 -9.50 21.23 11.61
N LEU A 851 -9.48 22.10 12.62
CA LEU A 851 -8.80 21.82 13.89
C LEU A 851 -9.32 20.51 14.51
N ALA A 852 -8.42 19.58 14.80
CA ALA A 852 -8.72 18.37 15.56
C ALA A 852 -7.83 18.28 16.79
N VAL A 853 -8.41 17.90 17.92
CA VAL A 853 -7.70 17.71 19.18
C VAL A 853 -8.00 16.32 19.70
N LEU A 854 -6.95 15.54 19.98
CA LEU A 854 -7.06 14.18 20.46
C LEU A 854 -6.25 14.03 21.74
N PHE A 855 -6.89 13.53 22.80
CA PHE A 855 -6.21 13.05 23.99
C PHE A 855 -5.95 11.55 23.83
N THR A 856 -4.76 11.10 24.23
CA THR A 856 -4.41 9.67 24.27
C THR A 856 -3.79 9.31 25.61
N ALA A 857 -4.22 8.18 26.16
CA ALA A 857 -3.54 7.48 27.24
C ALA A 857 -2.98 6.16 26.71
N ALA A 858 -1.71 5.87 26.97
CA ALA A 858 -1.01 4.70 26.46
C ALA A 858 -0.12 4.05 27.53
N SER A 859 0.13 2.74 27.44
CA SER A 859 1.09 2.05 28.30
C SER A 859 1.55 0.73 27.69
N GLY A 860 2.80 0.35 27.96
CA GLY A 860 3.24 -1.04 27.88
C GLY A 860 2.83 -1.84 29.11
N PHE A 861 2.91 -3.18 29.08
CA PHE A 861 2.73 -4.07 30.22
C PHE A 861 3.38 -5.46 30.02
#